data_AF-M4EI57-F1
#
_entry.id   AF-M4EI57-F1
#
_cell.length_a   1.000
_cell.length_b   1.000
_cell.length_c   1.000
_cell.angle_alpha   90.00
_cell.angle_beta   90.00
_cell.angle_gamma   90.00
#
_symmetry.space_group_name_H-M   'P 1'
#
loop_
_entity.id
_entity.type
_entity.pdbx_description
1 polymer ?
#
loop_
_entity_poly.entity_id
_entity_poly.type
_entity_poly.pdbx_seq_one_letter_code
_entity_poly.pdbx_strand_id
1 'polypeptide(L)'
;MEVQETKTLKQYSNKQKILLVGEGDFSFSLSLGRAFGSASNITTSSLDSRVDVNRKYTYGKQNVEELERLGGTVIHGVNVHSMSSDNRLARYNRIVFNFPHSGLGFGSEHESFYIMQHQALVRGFFESARKMLEDEDGEIHLTHKTTRPFSEWEIETLAQEKGLRLIGLMVFDQLAFPGYSNKKGSGNDLFCVFAHTNDSSKVYKELPFAVETSYSGRQIVRCSAVPRHQSVSLAVKGWTVDNRFLVGATYQWDRLVYDAVIDHDNTTVAFVKGLNLRPGKVADVSRYECVYGWDLAKPKLLLRSQVISAAQEIVRCKTPLTVLTGPRVAQSPAVKVSVRIKGSGMLPSVAHPINHPVRVKDLTYGEGKQFETCVCTMTRNAANVLREWVMYHAGIGVSRWFIYDNNSDDDIVSEVENLKNCGYNVSRHFWPWIKTQEAGFANCAIRAKRDCEWVAFIDVDEFFYIPSGQTLTQVIKKYTTPLSSSASMIGEIRTSCHSFGPSGLKDPPRRGVMASYTCRMSQPERHKSIVRPETLNTTLINVVHHFQLKEGFTFVDVEKDAMIINHYKYQVWDIFKEKFKRRVATYVADWQDKENVGSKDRTPGLGTRPVEPSDWAERFCEVRDNGLKDWVLENFVDRKTQRLVWEEERNIMVGEVVAQMDLC
;
A
#
# COMPACT_ATOMS: atom_id res chain seq x y z
N MET A 1 -26.05 -4.67 -49.82
CA MET A 1 -25.25 -3.96 -48.82
C MET A 1 -25.76 -4.43 -47.47
N GLU A 2 -25.07 -5.38 -46.81
CA GLU A 2 -25.45 -5.77 -45.45
C GLU A 2 -25.26 -4.57 -44.53
N VAL A 3 -26.33 -4.14 -43.87
CA VAL A 3 -26.27 -3.09 -42.86
C VAL A 3 -25.56 -3.69 -41.65
N GLN A 4 -24.29 -3.34 -41.45
CA GLN A 4 -23.52 -3.80 -40.32
C GLN A 4 -24.22 -3.36 -39.02
N GLU A 5 -24.54 -4.32 -38.14
CA GLU A 5 -25.23 -4.06 -36.88
C GLU A 5 -24.43 -3.07 -36.02
N THR A 6 -25.12 -2.08 -35.45
CA THR A 6 -24.46 -1.07 -34.60
C THR A 6 -24.23 -1.68 -33.23
N LYS A 7 -22.97 -1.89 -32.87
CA LYS A 7 -22.56 -2.39 -31.56
C LYS A 7 -21.96 -1.26 -30.77
N THR A 8 -22.38 -1.13 -29.52
CA THR A 8 -21.96 -0.05 -28.63
C THR A 8 -21.40 -0.61 -27.33
N LEU A 9 -20.41 0.10 -26.78
CA LEU A 9 -19.96 -0.08 -25.41
C LEU A 9 -19.88 1.31 -24.79
N LYS A 10 -20.86 1.63 -23.93
CA LYS A 10 -21.08 2.97 -23.38
C LYS A 10 -21.17 4.02 -24.51
N GLN A 11 -20.33 5.05 -24.49
CA GLN A 11 -20.30 6.13 -25.49
C GLN A 11 -19.63 5.76 -26.82
N TYR A 12 -18.98 4.59 -26.91
CA TYR A 12 -18.24 4.21 -28.10
C TYR A 12 -19.02 3.21 -28.95
N SER A 13 -18.88 3.30 -30.28
CA SER A 13 -19.53 2.40 -31.22
C SER A 13 -18.58 1.90 -32.32
N ASN A 14 -18.93 0.76 -32.91
CA ASN A 14 -18.20 0.20 -34.05
C ASN A 14 -18.29 1.04 -35.34
N LYS A 15 -19.09 2.11 -35.36
CA LYS A 15 -19.20 3.05 -36.50
C LYS A 15 -18.23 4.23 -36.41
N GLN A 16 -17.66 4.48 -35.23
CA GLN A 16 -16.68 5.55 -35.03
C GLN A 16 -15.28 5.06 -35.36
N LYS A 17 -14.45 5.90 -35.96
CA LYS A 17 -13.01 5.68 -36.04
C LYS A 17 -12.36 6.19 -34.75
N ILE A 18 -11.77 5.29 -33.96
CA ILE A 18 -11.33 5.58 -32.60
C ILE A 18 -9.80 5.51 -32.51
N LEU A 19 -9.19 6.56 -31.99
CA LEU A 19 -7.80 6.57 -31.55
C LEU A 19 -7.74 6.51 -30.02
N LEU A 20 -6.99 5.55 -29.48
CA LEU A 20 -6.65 5.47 -28.07
C LEU A 20 -5.17 5.79 -27.89
N VAL A 21 -4.84 6.74 -27.03
CA VAL A 21 -3.46 7.18 -26.80
C VAL A 21 -3.01 6.93 -25.38
N GLY A 22 -1.71 6.65 -25.21
CA GLY A 22 -1.10 6.40 -23.91
C GLY A 22 -1.56 5.09 -23.26
N GLU A 23 -1.92 4.09 -24.07
CA GLU A 23 -2.35 2.79 -23.56
C GLU A 23 -1.20 2.09 -22.82
N GLY A 24 -1.51 1.59 -21.62
CA GLY A 24 -0.57 0.80 -20.83
C GLY A 24 -0.53 -0.65 -21.31
N ASP A 25 -1.37 -1.49 -20.72
CA ASP A 25 -1.46 -2.91 -21.09
C ASP A 25 -2.46 -3.21 -22.20
N PHE A 26 -2.99 -2.18 -22.88
CA PHE A 26 -3.98 -2.27 -23.98
C PHE A 26 -5.31 -2.92 -23.61
N SER A 27 -5.59 -3.12 -22.31
CA SER A 27 -6.81 -3.81 -21.86
C SER A 27 -8.08 -3.02 -22.15
N PHE A 28 -8.03 -1.68 -22.20
CA PHE A 28 -9.18 -0.83 -22.53
C PHE A 28 -9.54 -0.96 -24.02
N SER A 29 -8.55 -0.78 -24.90
CA SER A 29 -8.72 -0.99 -26.36
C SER A 29 -9.27 -2.38 -26.67
N LEU A 30 -8.77 -3.41 -25.99
CA LEU A 30 -9.23 -4.78 -26.18
C LEU A 30 -10.67 -4.99 -25.70
N SER A 31 -11.08 -4.32 -24.62
CA SER A 31 -12.47 -4.37 -24.15
C SER A 31 -13.44 -3.85 -25.22
N LEU A 32 -13.10 -2.73 -25.86
CA LEU A 32 -13.86 -2.17 -26.99
C LEU A 32 -13.89 -3.12 -28.18
N GLY A 33 -12.73 -3.62 -28.62
CA GLY A 33 -12.63 -4.54 -29.75
C GLY A 33 -13.46 -5.82 -29.55
N ARG A 34 -13.49 -6.37 -28.33
CA ARG A 34 -14.33 -7.52 -27.97
C ARG A 34 -15.82 -7.19 -28.01
N ALA A 35 -16.23 -6.04 -27.48
CA ALA A 35 -17.62 -5.62 -27.49
C ALA A 35 -18.15 -5.38 -28.91
N PHE A 36 -17.31 -4.81 -29.79
CA PHE A 36 -17.65 -4.62 -31.21
C PHE A 36 -17.56 -5.92 -32.01
N GLY A 37 -16.88 -6.94 -31.50
CA GLY A 37 -16.56 -8.18 -32.21
C GLY A 37 -15.53 -8.00 -33.33
N SER A 38 -14.94 -6.81 -33.43
CA SER A 38 -13.84 -6.44 -34.32
C SER A 38 -13.18 -5.17 -33.79
N ALA A 39 -11.90 -4.98 -34.10
CA ALA A 39 -11.13 -3.79 -33.77
C ALA A 39 -10.69 -3.03 -35.03
N SER A 40 -11.25 -3.31 -36.22
CA SER A 40 -10.81 -2.70 -37.48
C SER A 40 -10.91 -1.17 -37.54
N ASN A 41 -11.81 -0.60 -36.74
CA ASN A 41 -12.00 0.84 -36.57
C ASN A 41 -11.19 1.45 -35.42
N ILE A 42 -10.38 0.65 -34.72
CA ILE A 42 -9.60 1.03 -33.55
C ILE A 42 -8.13 1.15 -33.93
N THR A 43 -7.58 2.34 -33.74
CA THR A 43 -6.13 2.57 -33.66
C THR A 43 -5.77 2.82 -32.19
N THR A 44 -4.76 2.13 -31.70
CA THR A 44 -4.33 2.24 -30.32
C THR A 44 -2.83 2.52 -30.27
N SER A 45 -2.40 3.31 -29.29
CA SER A 45 -1.02 3.74 -29.20
C SER A 45 -0.49 3.85 -27.78
N SER A 46 0.80 3.58 -27.64
CA SER A 46 1.54 3.73 -26.39
C SER A 46 2.79 4.59 -26.63
N LEU A 47 3.21 5.32 -25.59
CA LEU A 47 4.54 5.94 -25.58
C LEU A 47 5.64 4.86 -25.50
N ASP A 48 5.35 3.76 -24.79
CA ASP A 48 6.23 2.61 -24.66
C ASP A 48 6.42 1.86 -25.98
N SER A 49 7.60 1.28 -26.18
CA SER A 49 7.86 0.37 -27.30
C SER A 49 7.13 -0.97 -27.11
N ARG A 50 6.98 -1.76 -28.19
CA ARG A 50 6.38 -3.12 -28.08
C ARG A 50 7.10 -4.00 -27.06
N VAL A 51 8.43 -3.88 -27.01
CA VAL A 51 9.27 -4.62 -26.05
C VAL A 51 8.98 -4.16 -24.62
N ASP A 52 8.84 -2.86 -24.41
CA ASP A 52 8.51 -2.29 -23.10
C ASP A 52 7.13 -2.73 -22.62
N VAL A 53 6.11 -2.70 -23.49
CA VAL A 53 4.75 -3.16 -23.17
C VAL A 53 4.74 -4.62 -22.73
N ASN A 54 5.43 -5.49 -23.48
CA ASN A 54 5.53 -6.92 -23.18
C ASN A 54 6.23 -7.18 -21.83
N ARG A 55 7.16 -6.32 -21.44
CA ARG A 55 7.94 -6.46 -20.20
C ARG A 55 7.23 -5.85 -18.99
N LYS A 56 6.62 -4.67 -19.14
CA LYS A 56 6.02 -3.91 -18.04
C LYS A 56 4.67 -4.47 -17.61
N TYR A 57 3.90 -5.02 -18.54
CA TYR A 57 2.53 -5.40 -18.30
C TYR A 57 2.34 -6.89 -18.46
N THR A 58 1.95 -7.57 -17.38
CA THR A 58 1.75 -9.04 -17.34
C THR A 58 0.94 -9.57 -18.51
N TYR A 59 -0.11 -8.85 -18.91
CA TYR A 59 -1.01 -9.22 -20.02
C TYR A 59 -0.80 -8.38 -21.29
N GLY A 60 0.13 -7.42 -21.30
CA GLY A 60 0.29 -6.47 -22.41
C GLY A 60 0.56 -7.15 -23.74
N LYS A 61 1.44 -8.16 -23.76
CA LYS A 61 1.74 -8.95 -24.97
C LYS A 61 0.48 -9.62 -25.53
N GLN A 62 -0.23 -10.34 -24.68
CA GLN A 62 -1.42 -11.10 -25.05
C GLN A 62 -2.54 -10.17 -25.53
N ASN A 63 -2.70 -9.01 -24.87
CA ASN A 63 -3.71 -8.03 -25.24
C ASN A 63 -3.42 -7.40 -26.60
N VAL A 64 -2.16 -7.05 -26.88
CA VAL A 64 -1.73 -6.53 -28.19
C VAL A 64 -1.95 -7.56 -29.30
N GLU A 65 -1.49 -8.80 -29.10
CA GLU A 65 -1.65 -9.89 -30.08
C GLU A 65 -3.14 -10.17 -30.39
N GLU A 66 -3.99 -10.17 -29.37
CA GLU A 66 -5.43 -10.35 -29.53
C GLU A 66 -6.09 -9.17 -30.25
N LEU A 67 -5.67 -7.94 -29.94
CA LEU A 67 -6.21 -6.75 -30.59
C LEU A 67 -5.83 -6.70 -32.08
N GLU A 68 -4.58 -7.04 -32.42
CA GLU A 68 -4.11 -7.22 -33.80
C GLU A 68 -4.93 -8.30 -34.50
N ARG A 69 -5.21 -9.42 -33.82
CA ARG A 69 -6.06 -10.52 -34.36
C ARG A 69 -7.50 -10.08 -34.64
N LEU A 70 -8.04 -9.14 -33.85
CA LEU A 70 -9.35 -8.53 -34.08
C LEU A 70 -9.35 -7.47 -35.20
N GLY A 71 -8.20 -7.19 -35.81
CA GLY A 71 -8.04 -6.22 -36.89
C GLY A 71 -7.63 -4.81 -36.43
N GLY A 72 -7.30 -4.63 -35.15
CA GLY A 72 -6.88 -3.34 -34.60
C GLY A 72 -5.48 -2.94 -35.03
N THR A 73 -5.25 -1.63 -35.18
CA THR A 73 -3.94 -1.07 -35.51
C THR A 73 -3.22 -0.65 -34.23
N VAL A 74 -2.05 -1.24 -33.94
CA VAL A 74 -1.26 -0.95 -32.73
C VAL A 74 0.01 -0.18 -33.11
N ILE A 75 0.18 1.02 -32.54
CA ILE A 75 1.31 1.91 -32.86
C ILE A 75 2.06 2.28 -31.58
N HIS A 76 3.33 1.89 -31.51
CA HIS A 76 4.19 2.20 -30.37
C HIS A 76 5.05 3.44 -30.61
N GLY A 77 5.52 4.05 -29.51
CA GLY A 77 6.40 5.23 -29.52
C GLY A 77 5.68 6.55 -29.84
N VAL A 78 4.36 6.62 -29.66
CA VAL A 78 3.59 7.83 -29.96
C VAL A 78 3.67 8.79 -28.77
N ASN A 79 4.21 9.99 -29.01
CA ASN A 79 4.19 11.08 -28.05
C ASN A 79 3.00 12.00 -28.31
N VAL A 80 2.11 12.13 -27.33
CA VAL A 80 0.89 12.94 -27.43
C VAL A 80 1.14 14.43 -27.73
N HIS A 81 2.33 14.95 -27.42
CA HIS A 81 2.70 16.34 -27.78
C HIS A 81 2.93 16.53 -29.27
N SER A 82 3.29 15.47 -30.00
CA SER A 82 3.69 15.53 -31.41
C SER A 82 2.92 14.55 -32.30
N MET A 83 1.88 13.89 -31.79
CA MET A 83 1.14 12.85 -32.51
C MET A 83 0.42 13.38 -33.76
N SER A 84 0.13 14.68 -33.82
CA SER A 84 -0.42 15.33 -35.02
C SER A 84 0.52 15.36 -36.22
N SER A 85 1.81 15.10 -36.01
CA SER A 85 2.84 15.01 -37.06
C SER A 85 3.24 13.56 -37.38
N ASP A 86 2.64 12.56 -36.72
CA ASP A 86 2.96 11.15 -36.94
C ASP A 86 2.20 10.62 -38.16
N ASN A 87 2.92 10.31 -39.24
CA ASN A 87 2.33 9.85 -40.51
C ASN A 87 1.65 8.48 -40.44
N ARG A 88 1.80 7.75 -39.32
CA ARG A 88 1.10 6.49 -39.07
C ARG A 88 -0.32 6.72 -38.52
N LEU A 89 -0.62 7.93 -38.07
CA LEU A 89 -1.92 8.34 -37.54
C LEU A 89 -2.70 9.15 -38.58
N ALA A 90 -4.02 9.14 -38.45
CA ALA A 90 -4.95 9.83 -39.34
C ALA A 90 -5.85 10.79 -38.54
N ARG A 91 -6.95 11.25 -39.16
CA ARG A 91 -8.06 11.89 -38.44
C ARG A 91 -9.02 10.83 -37.87
N TYR A 92 -9.70 11.16 -36.77
CA TYR A 92 -10.55 10.25 -35.98
C TYR A 92 -11.83 10.91 -35.46
N ASN A 93 -12.91 10.13 -35.34
CA ASN A 93 -14.16 10.60 -34.71
C ASN A 93 -14.03 10.68 -33.19
N ARG A 94 -13.22 9.82 -32.59
CA ARG A 94 -13.00 9.76 -31.13
C ARG A 94 -11.51 9.66 -30.84
N ILE A 95 -10.96 10.59 -30.06
CA ILE A 95 -9.59 10.53 -29.56
C ILE A 95 -9.63 10.41 -28.03
N VAL A 96 -9.21 9.26 -27.51
CA VAL A 96 -9.38 8.88 -26.10
C VAL A 96 -8.03 8.86 -25.40
N PHE A 97 -7.92 9.55 -24.26
CA PHE A 97 -6.76 9.49 -23.37
C PHE A 97 -7.21 9.22 -21.93
N ASN A 98 -7.00 7.98 -21.47
CA ASN A 98 -7.46 7.54 -20.15
C ASN A 98 -6.37 7.75 -19.09
N PHE A 99 -6.69 8.49 -18.04
CA PHE A 99 -5.84 8.74 -16.87
C PHE A 99 -4.42 9.22 -17.25
N PRO A 100 -4.31 10.34 -17.99
CA PRO A 100 -3.02 10.87 -18.41
C PRO A 100 -2.10 11.10 -17.21
N HIS A 101 -0.84 10.73 -17.35
CA HIS A 101 0.16 10.91 -16.31
C HIS A 101 1.51 11.27 -16.94
N SER A 102 2.15 12.35 -16.49
CA SER A 102 3.41 12.89 -17.06
C SER A 102 4.62 12.01 -16.78
N GLY A 103 4.46 11.01 -15.90
CA GLY A 103 5.55 10.16 -15.44
C GLY A 103 6.31 10.80 -14.27
N LEU A 104 6.96 9.99 -13.44
CA LEU A 104 7.51 10.41 -12.15
C LEU A 104 8.52 11.56 -12.29
N GLY A 105 8.35 12.58 -11.44
CA GLY A 105 9.49 13.14 -10.71
C GLY A 105 9.33 12.84 -9.22
N PHE A 106 10.37 13.15 -8.46
CA PHE A 106 10.67 12.63 -7.13
C PHE A 106 9.78 13.11 -5.94
N GLY A 107 8.54 13.56 -6.15
CA GLY A 107 7.67 14.13 -5.11
C GLY A 107 6.19 13.72 -5.21
N SER A 108 5.35 14.26 -4.32
CA SER A 108 3.93 13.90 -4.25
C SER A 108 3.13 14.48 -5.43
N GLU A 109 2.17 13.71 -5.99
CA GLU A 109 1.25 14.15 -7.08
C GLU A 109 0.45 15.43 -6.71
N HIS A 110 0.52 15.88 -5.46
CA HIS A 110 -0.21 17.01 -4.88
C HIS A 110 0.65 18.27 -4.75
N GLU A 111 1.97 18.16 -4.99
CA GLU A 111 2.82 19.33 -5.03
C GLU A 111 2.55 20.09 -6.33
N SER A 112 2.47 21.42 -6.22
CA SER A 112 2.15 22.30 -7.36
C SER A 112 3.07 22.07 -8.56
N PHE A 113 4.33 21.67 -8.35
CA PHE A 113 5.25 21.31 -9.41
C PHE A 113 4.77 20.14 -10.29
N TYR A 114 4.27 19.05 -9.68
CA TYR A 114 3.79 17.90 -10.44
C TYR A 114 2.46 18.19 -11.12
N ILE A 115 1.57 18.94 -10.46
CA ILE A 115 0.33 19.42 -11.06
C ILE A 115 0.65 20.21 -12.35
N MET A 116 1.62 21.13 -12.32
CA MET A 116 2.05 21.86 -13.52
C MET A 116 2.53 20.93 -14.64
N GLN A 117 3.29 19.88 -14.32
CA GLN A 117 3.77 18.89 -15.30
C GLN A 117 2.60 18.08 -15.91
N HIS A 118 1.63 17.70 -15.09
CA HIS A 118 0.42 17.01 -15.54
C HIS A 118 -0.43 17.90 -16.46
N GLN A 119 -0.62 19.16 -16.07
CA GLN A 119 -1.28 20.15 -16.91
C GLN A 119 -0.55 20.34 -18.24
N ALA A 120 0.79 20.39 -18.24
CA ALA A 120 1.58 20.51 -19.47
C ALA A 120 1.37 19.32 -20.42
N LEU A 121 1.32 18.10 -19.89
CA LEU A 121 0.98 16.90 -20.68
C LEU A 121 -0.40 17.03 -21.32
N VAL A 122 -1.41 17.38 -20.52
CA VAL A 122 -2.80 17.49 -20.99
C VAL A 122 -2.95 18.62 -22.02
N ARG A 123 -2.32 19.79 -21.81
CA ARG A 123 -2.28 20.88 -22.80
C ARG A 123 -1.68 20.43 -24.13
N GLY A 124 -0.56 19.70 -24.09
CA GLY A 124 0.11 19.19 -25.28
C GLY A 124 -0.73 18.17 -26.03
N PHE A 125 -1.40 17.28 -25.30
CA PHE A 125 -2.35 16.33 -25.86
C PHE A 125 -3.52 17.05 -26.56
N PHE A 126 -4.19 18.00 -25.89
CA PHE A 126 -5.30 18.73 -26.49
C PHE A 126 -4.90 19.48 -27.77
N GLU A 127 -3.71 20.09 -27.77
CA GLU A 127 -3.19 20.79 -28.94
C GLU A 127 -2.98 19.87 -30.16
N SER A 128 -2.45 18.67 -29.95
CA SER A 128 -2.30 17.69 -31.04
C SER A 128 -3.63 17.04 -31.42
N ALA A 129 -4.44 16.63 -30.44
CA ALA A 129 -5.71 15.95 -30.68
C ALA A 129 -6.68 16.82 -31.49
N ARG A 130 -6.75 18.13 -31.20
CA ARG A 130 -7.58 19.07 -31.96
C ARG A 130 -7.28 19.06 -33.46
N LYS A 131 -6.01 18.90 -33.85
CA LYS A 131 -5.58 18.87 -35.26
C LYS A 131 -5.93 17.56 -35.97
N MET A 132 -6.38 16.55 -35.21
CA MET A 132 -6.63 15.18 -35.67
C MET A 132 -8.10 14.77 -35.54
N LEU A 133 -8.99 15.63 -35.06
CA LEU A 133 -10.42 15.36 -35.05
C LEU A 133 -10.97 15.37 -36.46
N GLU A 134 -11.91 14.49 -36.79
CA GLU A 134 -12.74 14.64 -38.00
C GLU A 134 -13.64 15.89 -37.88
N ASP A 135 -13.97 16.52 -39.01
CA ASP A 135 -14.72 17.79 -39.04
C ASP A 135 -16.20 17.61 -38.60
N GLU A 136 -16.78 16.43 -38.83
CA GLU A 136 -18.13 16.06 -38.40
C GLU A 136 -18.08 15.12 -37.18
N ASP A 137 -18.76 15.48 -36.08
CA ASP A 137 -18.90 14.67 -34.86
C ASP A 137 -17.58 14.24 -34.18
N GLY A 138 -16.50 14.99 -34.36
CA GLY A 138 -15.21 14.73 -33.72
C GLY A 138 -15.21 15.08 -32.22
N GLU A 139 -14.89 14.11 -31.35
CA GLU A 139 -14.82 14.31 -29.90
C GLU A 139 -13.47 13.86 -29.31
N ILE A 140 -12.97 14.62 -28.33
CA ILE A 140 -11.84 14.25 -27.48
C ILE A 140 -12.39 13.80 -26.14
N HIS A 141 -11.96 12.63 -25.69
CA HIS A 141 -12.37 12.02 -24.44
C HIS A 141 -11.17 11.92 -23.52
N LEU A 142 -11.18 12.68 -22.42
CA LEU A 142 -10.14 12.60 -21.40
C LEU A 142 -10.74 12.15 -20.08
N THR A 143 -10.31 10.98 -19.62
CA THR A 143 -10.81 10.37 -18.38
C THR A 143 -9.84 10.70 -17.24
N HIS A 144 -10.31 11.39 -16.19
CA HIS A 144 -9.49 11.63 -15.01
C HIS A 144 -10.29 11.77 -13.72
N LYS A 145 -9.64 11.56 -12.57
CA LYS A 145 -10.25 11.77 -11.25
C LYS A 145 -10.60 13.26 -11.10
N THR A 146 -11.76 13.58 -10.54
CA THR A 146 -12.22 14.97 -10.35
C THR A 146 -12.31 15.37 -8.89
N THR A 147 -11.82 14.54 -7.98
CA THR A 147 -11.67 14.90 -6.57
C THR A 147 -10.31 15.54 -6.34
N ARG A 148 -10.21 16.37 -5.31
CA ARG A 148 -8.92 16.95 -4.90
C ARG A 148 -7.93 15.83 -4.61
N PRO A 149 -6.70 15.92 -5.12
CA PRO A 149 -6.06 17.06 -5.79
C PRO A 149 -6.07 16.99 -7.32
N PHE A 150 -6.65 15.96 -7.91
CA PHE A 150 -6.76 15.83 -9.37
C PHE A 150 -7.67 16.90 -9.98
N SER A 151 -8.62 17.42 -9.21
CA SER A 151 -9.41 18.61 -9.58
C SER A 151 -8.56 19.85 -9.82
N GLU A 152 -7.38 19.96 -9.19
CA GLU A 152 -6.45 21.10 -9.35
C GLU A 152 -5.75 21.10 -10.73
N TRP A 153 -5.98 20.07 -11.55
CA TRP A 153 -5.48 20.05 -12.92
C TRP A 153 -6.28 20.94 -13.86
N GLU A 154 -7.51 21.31 -13.47
CA GLU A 154 -8.37 22.24 -14.22
C GLU A 154 -8.51 21.85 -15.70
N ILE A 155 -8.74 20.55 -15.98
CA ILE A 155 -8.73 19.98 -17.33
C ILE A 155 -9.66 20.74 -18.30
N GLU A 156 -10.82 21.18 -17.82
CA GLU A 156 -11.75 21.99 -18.62
C GLU A 156 -11.10 23.31 -19.08
N THR A 157 -10.46 24.04 -18.17
CA THR A 157 -9.70 25.26 -18.48
C THR A 157 -8.61 24.97 -19.50
N LEU A 158 -7.85 23.88 -19.34
CA LEU A 158 -6.79 23.50 -20.28
C LEU A 158 -7.32 23.18 -21.68
N ALA A 159 -8.54 22.62 -21.78
CA ALA A 159 -9.19 22.38 -23.07
C ALA A 159 -9.61 23.70 -23.72
N GLN A 160 -10.22 24.61 -22.95
CA GLN A 160 -10.64 25.94 -23.41
C GLN A 160 -9.45 26.78 -23.92
N GLU A 161 -8.29 26.72 -23.24
CA GLU A 161 -7.03 27.35 -23.70
C GLU A 161 -6.62 26.92 -25.12
N LYS A 162 -7.05 25.73 -25.56
CA LYS A 162 -6.75 25.16 -26.88
C LYS A 162 -7.91 25.31 -27.88
N GLY A 163 -8.95 26.09 -27.55
CA GLY A 163 -10.11 26.31 -28.42
C GLY A 163 -11.00 25.07 -28.54
N LEU A 164 -11.08 24.29 -27.46
CA LEU A 164 -12.00 23.17 -27.33
C LEU A 164 -13.07 23.54 -26.30
N ARG A 165 -14.31 23.13 -26.56
CA ARG A 165 -15.44 23.34 -25.66
C ARG A 165 -15.88 22.03 -25.04
N LEU A 166 -16.12 22.05 -23.73
CA LEU A 166 -16.73 20.95 -23.00
C LEU A 166 -18.16 20.72 -23.51
N ILE A 167 -18.45 19.51 -23.98
CA ILE A 167 -19.79 19.08 -24.43
C ILE A 167 -20.47 18.13 -23.44
N GLY A 168 -19.70 17.49 -22.55
CA GLY A 168 -20.27 16.62 -21.52
C GLY A 168 -19.24 16.16 -20.48
N LEU A 169 -19.74 15.86 -19.29
CA LEU A 169 -19.02 15.15 -18.24
C LEU A 169 -19.74 13.83 -17.98
N MET A 170 -19.04 12.71 -18.16
CA MET A 170 -19.62 11.38 -17.95
C MET A 170 -18.93 10.64 -16.81
N VAL A 171 -19.69 9.81 -16.09
CA VAL A 171 -19.12 8.93 -15.06
C VAL A 171 -18.41 7.77 -15.72
N PHE A 172 -17.10 7.65 -15.47
CA PHE A 172 -16.32 6.50 -15.92
C PHE A 172 -16.45 5.33 -14.95
N ASP A 173 -17.21 4.30 -15.34
CA ASP A 173 -17.33 3.04 -14.61
C ASP A 173 -16.36 2.00 -15.19
N GLN A 174 -15.27 1.70 -14.46
CA GLN A 174 -14.29 0.71 -14.90
C GLN A 174 -14.93 -0.68 -15.14
N LEU A 175 -15.96 -1.06 -14.38
CA LEU A 175 -16.61 -2.36 -14.53
C LEU A 175 -17.42 -2.49 -15.81
N ALA A 176 -17.75 -1.37 -16.46
CA ALA A 176 -18.40 -1.37 -17.76
C ALA A 176 -17.47 -1.80 -18.90
N PHE A 177 -16.16 -1.92 -18.65
CA PHE A 177 -15.16 -2.35 -19.61
C PHE A 177 -14.55 -3.68 -19.14
N PRO A 178 -15.17 -4.84 -19.47
CA PRO A 178 -14.68 -6.14 -19.02
C PRO A 178 -13.21 -6.36 -19.37
N GLY A 179 -12.43 -6.74 -18.36
CA GLY A 179 -10.99 -6.99 -18.49
C GLY A 179 -10.10 -5.74 -18.42
N TYR A 180 -10.66 -4.52 -18.39
CA TYR A 180 -9.87 -3.30 -18.27
C TYR A 180 -9.22 -3.15 -16.89
N SER A 181 -7.92 -2.86 -16.88
CA SER A 181 -7.15 -2.54 -15.68
C SER A 181 -6.33 -1.27 -15.92
N ASN A 182 -6.60 -0.22 -15.15
CA ASN A 182 -5.81 1.01 -15.24
C ASN A 182 -4.33 0.74 -14.92
N LYS A 183 -3.42 1.37 -15.69
CA LYS A 183 -1.97 1.28 -15.51
C LYS A 183 -1.36 2.66 -15.38
N LYS A 184 -0.48 2.85 -14.40
CA LYS A 184 0.35 4.07 -14.33
C LYS A 184 1.51 3.98 -15.32
N GLY A 185 1.62 5.00 -16.19
CA GLY A 185 2.77 5.17 -17.06
C GLY A 185 4.02 5.55 -16.27
N SER A 186 5.09 4.78 -16.43
CA SER A 186 6.37 5.02 -15.77
C SER A 186 7.24 5.94 -16.64
N GLY A 187 7.18 7.26 -16.44
CA GLY A 187 8.22 8.18 -16.94
C GLY A 187 9.49 8.05 -16.12
N ASN A 188 10.00 6.83 -15.95
CA ASN A 188 11.15 6.59 -15.10
C ASN A 188 12.44 6.76 -15.89
N ASP A 189 13.27 7.67 -15.42
CA ASP A 189 14.68 7.67 -15.73
C ASP A 189 15.38 6.45 -15.08
N LEU A 190 14.78 5.81 -14.08
CA LEU A 190 15.37 4.67 -13.35
C LEU A 190 15.14 3.31 -14.03
N PHE A 191 16.20 2.51 -14.13
CA PHE A 191 16.18 1.12 -14.62
C PHE A 191 16.88 0.17 -13.64
N CYS A 192 16.23 -0.93 -13.31
CA CYS A 192 16.88 -2.10 -12.72
C CYS A 192 17.68 -2.81 -13.82
N VAL A 193 18.96 -3.02 -13.61
CA VAL A 193 19.87 -3.60 -14.59
C VAL A 193 20.33 -4.95 -14.08
N PHE A 194 20.00 -6.01 -14.80
CA PHE A 194 20.35 -7.37 -14.43
C PHE A 194 21.51 -7.84 -15.29
N ALA A 195 22.57 -8.35 -14.65
CA ALA A 195 23.77 -8.85 -15.31
C ALA A 195 24.04 -10.30 -14.91
N HIS A 196 24.43 -11.14 -15.86
CA HIS A 196 24.87 -12.49 -15.53
C HIS A 196 26.21 -12.48 -14.79
N THR A 197 26.32 -13.24 -13.69
CA THR A 197 27.53 -13.25 -12.85
C THR A 197 28.78 -13.74 -13.58
N ASN A 198 28.60 -14.57 -14.61
CA ASN A 198 29.68 -15.21 -15.36
C ASN A 198 29.93 -14.55 -16.72
N ASP A 199 29.07 -13.62 -17.14
CA ASP A 199 29.16 -12.94 -18.43
C ASP A 199 28.51 -11.55 -18.32
N SER A 200 29.35 -10.57 -17.98
CA SER A 200 28.93 -9.18 -17.80
C SER A 200 28.53 -8.47 -19.11
N SER A 201 28.67 -9.14 -20.26
CA SER A 201 28.14 -8.67 -21.55
C SER A 201 26.64 -8.98 -21.71
N LYS A 202 26.12 -9.98 -20.99
CA LYS A 202 24.69 -10.33 -20.96
C LYS A 202 23.99 -9.52 -19.89
N VAL A 203 23.54 -8.34 -20.29
CA VAL A 203 22.83 -7.39 -19.43
C VAL A 203 21.47 -7.06 -20.04
N TYR A 204 20.43 -7.05 -19.22
CA TYR A 204 19.14 -6.52 -19.61
C TYR A 204 18.66 -5.50 -18.59
N LYS A 205 17.87 -4.54 -19.07
CA LYS A 205 17.27 -3.50 -18.24
C LYS A 205 15.80 -3.83 -18.06
N GLU A 206 15.29 -3.60 -16.86
CA GLU A 206 13.87 -3.57 -16.54
C GLU A 206 13.56 -2.25 -15.86
N LEU A 207 12.30 -1.84 -15.87
CA LEU A 207 11.89 -0.77 -14.99
C LEU A 207 11.73 -1.29 -13.57
N PRO A 208 11.98 -0.45 -12.55
CA PRO A 208 11.57 -0.75 -11.21
C PRO A 208 10.08 -1.08 -11.15
N PHE A 209 9.75 -2.11 -10.38
CA PHE A 209 8.38 -2.46 -10.01
C PHE A 209 7.70 -1.32 -9.25
N ALA A 210 8.46 -0.63 -8.38
CA ALA A 210 8.01 0.57 -7.69
C ALA A 210 9.21 1.37 -7.16
N VAL A 211 8.98 2.67 -6.90
CA VAL A 211 9.93 3.55 -6.23
C VAL A 211 9.20 4.20 -5.05
N GLU A 212 9.72 4.01 -3.85
CA GLU A 212 9.08 4.44 -2.61
C GLU A 212 9.94 5.48 -1.91
N THR A 213 9.38 6.64 -1.61
CA THR A 213 10.10 7.69 -0.86
C THR A 213 9.74 7.58 0.62
N SER A 214 10.74 7.36 1.46
CA SER A 214 10.59 7.35 2.91
C SER A 214 10.42 8.78 3.46
N TYR A 215 9.93 8.88 4.70
CA TYR A 215 9.84 10.15 5.44
C TYR A 215 11.16 10.92 5.57
N SER A 216 12.31 10.26 5.41
CA SER A 216 13.63 10.90 5.44
C SER A 216 14.12 11.33 4.06
N GLY A 217 13.25 11.32 3.04
CA GLY A 217 13.59 11.65 1.66
C GLY A 217 14.39 10.56 0.94
N ARG A 218 14.53 9.37 1.54
CA ARG A 218 15.26 8.26 0.91
C ARG A 218 14.37 7.48 -0.01
N GLN A 219 14.92 7.05 -1.13
CA GLN A 219 14.18 6.25 -2.09
C GLN A 219 14.57 4.78 -1.97
N ILE A 220 13.55 3.92 -1.91
CA ILE A 220 13.68 2.48 -2.02
C ILE A 220 13.16 2.08 -3.39
N VAL A 221 14.06 1.62 -4.24
CA VAL A 221 13.73 1.11 -5.57
C VAL A 221 13.48 -0.38 -5.47
N ARG A 222 12.28 -0.84 -5.86
CA ARG A 222 11.93 -2.25 -5.91
C ARG A 222 12.13 -2.76 -7.32
N CYS A 223 13.01 -3.74 -7.48
CA CYS A 223 13.24 -4.45 -8.74
C CYS A 223 12.54 -5.81 -8.73
N SER A 224 12.36 -6.40 -9.91
CA SER A 224 11.96 -7.82 -10.05
C SER A 224 12.91 -8.73 -9.27
N ALA A 225 12.40 -9.86 -8.81
CA ALA A 225 13.20 -10.85 -8.10
C ALA A 225 14.41 -11.27 -8.96
N VAL A 226 15.61 -11.18 -8.38
CA VAL A 226 16.85 -11.47 -9.10
C VAL A 226 16.90 -12.98 -9.42
N PRO A 227 16.96 -13.37 -10.71
CA PRO A 227 17.12 -14.77 -11.08
C PRO A 227 18.43 -15.36 -10.56
N ARG A 228 18.50 -16.69 -10.44
CA ARG A 228 19.74 -17.37 -10.04
C ARG A 228 20.88 -17.01 -10.99
N HIS A 229 22.08 -16.77 -10.45
CA HIS A 229 23.30 -16.40 -11.19
C HIS A 229 23.24 -15.06 -11.92
N GLN A 230 22.43 -14.13 -11.41
CA GLN A 230 22.41 -12.75 -11.86
C GLN A 230 22.65 -11.80 -10.69
N SER A 231 23.18 -10.62 -11.00
CA SER A 231 23.26 -9.48 -10.09
C SER A 231 22.31 -8.39 -10.56
N VAL A 232 21.92 -7.50 -9.64
CA VAL A 232 21.08 -6.34 -9.96
C VAL A 232 21.85 -5.05 -9.64
N SER A 233 21.81 -4.10 -10.57
CA SER A 233 22.29 -2.73 -10.42
C SER A 233 21.21 -1.73 -10.81
N LEU A 234 21.46 -0.43 -10.68
CA LEU A 234 20.50 0.63 -10.99
C LEU A 234 21.11 1.56 -12.05
N ALA A 235 20.32 2.00 -13.03
CA ALA A 235 20.74 3.00 -14.02
C ALA A 235 19.73 4.15 -14.05
N VAL A 236 20.19 5.37 -14.38
CA VAL A 236 19.37 6.58 -14.51
C VAL A 236 19.51 7.13 -15.94
N LYS A 237 18.42 7.45 -16.62
CA LYS A 237 18.35 8.03 -17.97
C LYS A 237 18.74 9.52 -17.88
N GLY A 238 19.48 10.01 -18.87
CA GLY A 238 19.99 11.39 -18.91
C GLY A 238 21.44 11.53 -18.40
N TRP A 239 21.97 10.51 -17.75
CA TRP A 239 23.40 10.37 -17.48
C TRP A 239 23.91 9.35 -18.51
N THR A 240 24.94 9.69 -19.29
CA THR A 240 25.48 8.95 -20.45
C THR A 240 25.41 7.42 -20.37
N VAL A 241 25.33 6.78 -21.55
CA VAL A 241 25.08 5.34 -21.84
C VAL A 241 25.73 4.30 -20.91
N ASP A 242 26.82 4.64 -20.20
CA ASP A 242 27.61 3.73 -19.34
C ASP A 242 27.59 4.03 -17.83
N ASN A 243 26.86 5.03 -17.33
CA ASN A 243 26.79 5.31 -15.88
C ASN A 243 25.82 4.36 -15.14
N ARG A 244 26.24 3.10 -15.01
CA ARG A 244 25.62 2.14 -14.09
C ARG A 244 25.95 2.57 -12.67
N PHE A 245 24.94 2.88 -11.85
CA PHE A 245 25.17 2.91 -10.41
C PHE A 245 25.37 1.47 -9.97
N LEU A 246 26.59 1.14 -9.57
CA LEU A 246 26.81 -0.04 -8.75
C LEU A 246 25.92 0.17 -7.52
N VAL A 247 24.81 -0.58 -7.46
CA VAL A 247 24.08 -0.76 -6.21
C VAL A 247 25.17 -1.22 -5.25
N GLY A 248 25.31 -0.51 -4.12
CA GLY A 248 26.32 -0.85 -3.13
C GLY A 248 26.24 -2.32 -2.71
N ALA A 249 27.14 -2.77 -1.84
CA ALA A 249 27.23 -4.18 -1.46
C ALA A 249 25.85 -4.84 -1.27
N THR A 250 25.60 -5.93 -2.01
CA THR A 250 24.40 -6.74 -1.86
C THR A 250 24.48 -7.50 -0.54
N TYR A 251 23.40 -7.44 0.24
CA TYR A 251 23.34 -8.12 1.53
C TYR A 251 22.35 -9.27 1.50
N GLN A 252 22.67 -10.32 2.26
CA GLN A 252 21.74 -11.42 2.47
C GLN A 252 20.66 -11.00 3.47
N TRP A 253 19.40 -11.21 3.12
CA TRP A 253 18.25 -10.78 3.94
C TRP A 253 18.22 -11.44 5.32
N ASP A 254 18.66 -12.69 5.41
CA ASP A 254 18.73 -13.48 6.64
C ASP A 254 19.84 -13.02 7.59
N ARG A 255 20.71 -12.10 7.18
CA ARG A 255 21.82 -11.57 7.99
C ARG A 255 22.07 -10.08 7.73
N LEU A 256 21.19 -9.24 8.28
CA LEU A 256 21.18 -7.80 8.03
C LEU A 256 20.60 -7.01 9.21
N VAL A 257 21.23 -5.89 9.55
CA VAL A 257 20.58 -4.83 10.34
C VAL A 257 19.82 -3.93 9.37
N TYR A 258 18.49 -4.03 9.36
CA TYR A 258 17.66 -3.55 8.26
C TYR A 258 16.95 -2.22 8.55
N ASP A 259 16.62 -1.95 9.82
CA ASP A 259 16.00 -0.68 10.23
C ASP A 259 16.52 -0.25 11.60
N ALA A 260 16.36 1.03 11.95
CA ALA A 260 16.67 1.54 13.28
C ALA A 260 15.90 2.83 13.60
N VAL A 261 15.58 2.99 14.87
CA VAL A 261 14.88 4.16 15.40
C VAL A 261 15.50 4.59 16.72
N ILE A 262 15.49 5.89 17.01
CA ILE A 262 15.86 6.41 18.34
C ILE A 262 14.58 6.52 19.17
N ASP A 263 14.53 5.80 20.30
CA ASP A 263 13.43 5.83 21.27
C ASP A 263 13.56 7.06 22.19
N HIS A 264 12.51 7.37 22.93
CA HIS A 264 12.38 8.54 23.82
C HIS A 264 13.38 8.56 24.98
N ASP A 265 13.97 7.42 25.32
CA ASP A 265 15.05 7.30 26.31
C ASP A 265 16.44 7.57 25.70
N ASN A 266 16.48 8.12 24.49
CA ASN A 266 17.69 8.37 23.69
C ASN A 266 18.49 7.09 23.39
N THR A 267 17.88 5.90 23.46
CA THR A 267 18.49 4.65 23.01
C THR A 267 18.14 4.37 21.56
N THR A 268 19.05 3.71 20.84
CA THR A 268 18.79 3.29 19.46
C THR A 268 18.25 1.87 19.51
N VAL A 269 17.07 1.65 18.94
CA VAL A 269 16.50 0.34 18.72
C VAL A 269 16.79 -0.06 17.28
N ALA A 270 17.69 -1.02 17.11
CA ALA A 270 18.08 -1.59 15.82
C ALA A 270 17.33 -2.90 15.56
N PHE A 271 16.83 -3.07 14.33
CA PHE A 271 16.11 -4.26 13.90
C PHE A 271 17.01 -5.15 13.04
N VAL A 272 17.10 -6.44 13.41
CA VAL A 272 18.20 -7.33 13.00
C VAL A 272 17.70 -8.72 12.60
N LYS A 273 18.14 -9.21 11.43
CA LYS A 273 18.08 -10.62 11.02
C LYS A 273 19.44 -11.31 11.24
N GLY A 274 19.41 -12.60 11.57
CA GLY A 274 20.60 -13.47 11.62
C GLY A 274 21.25 -13.66 12.99
N LEU A 275 20.60 -13.22 14.08
CA LEU A 275 21.07 -13.46 15.45
C LEU A 275 20.65 -14.83 16.01
N ASN A 276 19.64 -15.49 15.42
CA ASN A 276 19.11 -16.79 15.83
C ASN A 276 18.80 -16.86 17.34
N LEU A 277 18.20 -15.80 17.89
CA LEU A 277 17.84 -15.72 19.31
C LEU A 277 16.66 -16.64 19.62
N ARG A 278 16.57 -17.08 20.89
CA ARG A 278 15.44 -17.90 21.35
C ARG A 278 14.15 -17.05 21.36
N PRO A 279 13.04 -17.52 20.77
CA PRO A 279 11.77 -16.81 20.80
C PRO A 279 11.32 -16.47 22.23
N GLY A 280 10.83 -15.25 22.43
CA GLY A 280 10.27 -14.78 23.71
C GLY A 280 11.27 -14.64 24.87
N LYS A 281 12.59 -14.81 24.63
CA LYS A 281 13.63 -14.73 25.67
C LYS A 281 14.65 -13.65 25.35
N VAL A 282 15.09 -12.96 26.40
CA VAL A 282 16.21 -12.01 26.33
C VAL A 282 17.50 -12.79 26.13
N ALA A 283 18.36 -12.31 25.24
CA ALA A 283 19.67 -12.87 24.98
C ALA A 283 20.73 -12.31 25.92
N ASP A 284 21.82 -13.05 26.09
CA ASP A 284 23.02 -12.55 26.77
C ASP A 284 23.67 -11.43 25.93
N VAL A 285 23.50 -10.20 26.38
CA VAL A 285 23.98 -8.99 25.69
C VAL A 285 25.50 -8.85 25.72
N SER A 286 26.20 -9.57 26.61
CA SER A 286 27.67 -9.50 26.73
C SER A 286 28.38 -9.94 25.44
N ARG A 287 27.69 -10.68 24.57
CA ARG A 287 28.16 -11.20 23.28
C ARG A 287 28.06 -10.19 22.14
N TYR A 288 27.38 -9.06 22.35
CA TYR A 288 27.05 -8.11 21.30
C TYR A 288 27.58 -6.71 21.60
N GLU A 289 27.89 -5.95 20.55
CA GLU A 289 28.33 -4.55 20.61
C GLU A 289 27.66 -3.78 19.48
N CYS A 290 27.11 -2.60 19.78
CA CYS A 290 26.56 -1.74 18.73
C CYS A 290 27.67 -0.89 18.13
N VAL A 291 27.64 -0.75 16.82
CA VAL A 291 28.67 -0.04 16.06
C VAL A 291 27.99 1.00 15.18
N TYR A 292 28.42 2.26 15.31
CA TYR A 292 27.89 3.38 14.54
C TYR A 292 28.97 3.94 13.64
N GLY A 293 28.60 4.38 12.45
CA GLY A 293 29.53 5.03 11.53
C GLY A 293 28.85 5.58 10.30
N TRP A 294 29.43 6.63 9.74
CA TRP A 294 29.05 7.18 8.43
C TRP A 294 29.44 6.24 7.29
N ASP A 295 30.54 5.52 7.49
CA ASP A 295 31.03 4.47 6.60
C ASP A 295 31.48 3.27 7.45
N LEU A 296 30.65 2.23 7.46
CA LEU A 296 30.91 1.00 8.23
C LEU A 296 32.10 0.21 7.69
N ALA A 297 32.58 0.51 6.47
CA ALA A 297 33.76 -0.12 5.89
C ALA A 297 35.09 0.48 6.41
N LYS A 298 35.05 1.58 7.19
CA LYS A 298 36.23 2.28 7.72
C LYS A 298 36.35 2.10 9.24
N PRO A 299 37.06 1.07 9.75
CA PRO A 299 37.06 0.70 11.17
C PRO A 299 37.52 1.79 12.13
N LYS A 300 38.42 2.69 11.68
CA LYS A 300 38.99 3.77 12.50
C LYS A 300 38.00 4.89 12.83
N LEU A 301 36.88 4.96 12.12
CA LEU A 301 35.86 6.01 12.28
C LEU A 301 34.56 5.49 12.94
N LEU A 302 34.62 4.29 13.51
CA LEU A 302 33.45 3.65 14.11
C LEU A 302 33.34 3.97 15.60
N LEU A 303 32.13 4.33 16.02
CA LEU A 303 31.78 4.51 17.43
C LEU A 303 31.20 3.20 17.95
N ARG A 304 31.78 2.68 19.01
CA ARG A 304 31.29 1.46 19.68
C ARG A 304 30.46 1.83 20.89
N SER A 305 29.40 1.08 21.12
CA SER A 305 28.49 1.30 22.23
C SER A 305 27.92 -0.01 22.77
N GLN A 306 27.52 0.02 24.03
CA GLN A 306 26.96 -1.12 24.73
C GLN A 306 25.55 -1.47 24.21
N VAL A 307 25.29 -2.77 24.10
CA VAL A 307 23.93 -3.34 23.95
C VAL A 307 23.27 -3.39 25.32
N ILE A 308 22.09 -2.78 25.42
CA ILE A 308 21.27 -2.71 26.64
C ILE A 308 20.40 -3.96 26.73
N SER A 309 19.73 -4.33 25.64
CA SER A 309 18.89 -5.51 25.55
C SER A 309 18.92 -6.08 24.13
N ALA A 310 18.73 -7.39 24.00
CA ALA A 310 18.58 -8.06 22.71
C ALA A 310 17.55 -9.18 22.85
N ALA A 311 16.50 -9.17 22.03
CA ALA A 311 15.48 -10.20 22.00
C ALA A 311 14.79 -10.23 20.63
N GLN A 312 14.43 -11.42 20.15
CA GLN A 312 13.84 -11.59 18.81
C GLN A 312 14.73 -10.92 17.73
N GLU A 313 14.21 -9.92 17.03
CA GLU A 313 14.93 -9.11 16.04
C GLU A 313 15.29 -7.72 16.54
N ILE A 314 15.17 -7.48 17.85
CA ILE A 314 15.27 -6.16 18.46
C ILE A 314 16.55 -6.11 19.28
N VAL A 315 17.43 -5.16 18.95
CA VAL A 315 18.64 -4.85 19.71
C VAL A 315 18.60 -3.40 20.15
N ARG A 316 18.49 -3.17 21.45
CA ARG A 316 18.54 -1.83 22.04
C ARG A 316 19.98 -1.48 22.40
N CYS A 317 20.45 -0.34 21.91
CA CYS A 317 21.81 0.15 22.05
C CYS A 317 21.81 1.47 22.81
N LYS A 318 22.82 1.69 23.66
CA LYS A 318 23.11 3.05 24.12
C LYS A 318 23.52 3.90 22.91
N THR A 319 22.86 5.03 22.69
CA THR A 319 23.18 5.89 21.54
C THR A 319 24.36 6.81 21.88
N PRO A 320 25.42 6.86 21.06
CA PRO A 320 26.48 7.84 21.23
C PRO A 320 25.94 9.27 21.11
N LEU A 321 26.44 10.20 21.96
CA LEU A 321 25.96 11.59 21.97
C LEU A 321 26.12 12.27 20.59
N THR A 322 27.19 11.96 19.87
CA THR A 322 27.46 12.45 18.51
C THR A 322 26.42 12.01 17.48
N VAL A 323 25.72 10.89 17.72
CA VAL A 323 24.61 10.42 16.89
C VAL A 323 23.33 11.19 17.23
N LEU A 324 23.08 11.44 18.51
CA LEU A 324 21.91 12.20 18.99
C LEU A 324 21.93 13.65 18.52
N THR A 325 23.09 14.30 18.53
CA THR A 325 23.25 15.70 18.10
C THR A 325 23.17 15.89 16.58
N GLY A 326 23.15 14.80 15.81
CA GLY A 326 23.16 14.81 14.36
C GLY A 326 24.45 15.40 13.74
N PRO A 327 24.59 15.34 12.41
CA PRO A 327 25.69 16.01 11.72
C PRO A 327 25.54 17.53 11.83
N ARG A 328 26.64 18.25 12.10
CA ARG A 328 26.65 19.73 12.14
C ARG A 328 26.42 20.39 10.78
N VAL A 329 26.42 19.61 9.69
CA VAL A 329 26.29 20.09 8.30
C VAL A 329 25.19 19.28 7.61
N ALA A 330 24.26 19.98 6.95
CA ALA A 330 23.06 19.40 6.33
C ALA A 330 23.33 18.39 5.19
N GLN A 331 24.56 18.32 4.68
CA GLN A 331 24.96 17.47 3.54
C GLN A 331 25.79 16.23 3.93
N SER A 332 26.02 15.98 5.22
CA SER A 332 26.78 14.81 5.65
C SER A 332 25.99 13.51 5.41
N PRO A 333 26.67 12.38 5.08
CA PRO A 333 26.01 11.09 4.98
C PRO A 333 25.26 10.77 6.28
N ALA A 334 24.13 10.07 6.17
CA ALA A 334 23.43 9.64 7.37
C ALA A 334 24.26 8.57 8.10
N VAL A 335 24.40 8.70 9.42
CA VAL A 335 25.06 7.68 10.24
C VAL A 335 24.29 6.36 10.16
N LYS A 336 25.01 5.25 10.10
CA LYS A 336 24.46 3.89 10.14
C LYS A 336 24.71 3.26 11.50
N VAL A 337 23.87 2.32 11.88
CA VAL A 337 24.06 1.46 13.06
C VAL A 337 24.13 0.01 12.63
N SER A 338 25.06 -0.75 13.20
CA SER A 338 25.16 -2.20 13.04
C SER A 338 25.39 -2.88 14.40
N VAL A 339 25.29 -4.20 14.42
CA VAL A 339 25.55 -5.05 15.57
C VAL A 339 26.74 -5.95 15.26
N ARG A 340 27.72 -5.94 16.16
CA ARG A 340 28.88 -6.82 16.14
C ARG A 340 28.67 -7.97 17.11
N ILE A 341 28.91 -9.18 16.63
CA ILE A 341 28.89 -10.41 17.41
C ILE A 341 30.34 -10.75 17.78
N LYS A 342 30.64 -10.85 19.07
CA LYS A 342 31.97 -11.27 19.54
C LYS A 342 32.28 -12.67 18.99
N GLY A 343 33.39 -12.79 18.27
CA GLY A 343 33.81 -14.03 17.60
C GLY A 343 33.24 -14.28 16.20
N SER A 344 32.22 -13.55 15.75
CA SER A 344 31.59 -13.77 14.41
C SER A 344 31.59 -12.54 13.50
N GLY A 345 32.09 -11.41 13.98
CA GLY A 345 32.25 -10.18 13.20
C GLY A 345 31.04 -9.25 13.25
N MET A 346 31.07 -8.21 12.42
CA MET A 346 30.01 -7.20 12.32
C MET A 346 28.97 -7.63 11.28
N LEU A 347 27.69 -7.44 11.61
CA LEU A 347 26.62 -7.66 10.64
C LEU A 347 26.64 -6.56 9.56
N PRO A 348 26.28 -6.87 8.31
CA PRO A 348 25.95 -5.84 7.34
C PRO A 348 24.79 -4.97 7.80
N SER A 349 24.72 -3.72 7.34
CA SER A 349 23.66 -2.81 7.74
C SER A 349 23.25 -1.82 6.64
N VAL A 350 21.94 -1.65 6.52
CA VAL A 350 21.27 -0.53 5.84
C VAL A 350 20.49 0.34 6.81
N ALA A 351 20.51 0.00 8.10
CA ALA A 351 19.80 0.70 9.15
C ALA A 351 20.47 2.03 9.51
N HIS A 352 19.63 3.04 9.69
CA HIS A 352 20.06 4.35 10.14
C HIS A 352 19.18 4.73 11.32
N PRO A 353 19.76 5.18 12.45
CA PRO A 353 18.97 5.61 13.60
C PRO A 353 18.25 6.92 13.24
N ILE A 354 16.99 6.80 12.85
CA ILE A 354 16.16 7.96 12.50
C ILE A 354 15.61 8.56 13.79
N ASN A 355 15.91 9.84 14.02
CA ASN A 355 15.16 10.65 14.98
C ASN A 355 13.78 10.95 14.39
N HIS A 356 12.72 10.73 15.16
CA HIS A 356 11.43 11.26 14.77
C HIS A 356 11.50 12.79 14.79
N PRO A 357 11.05 13.48 13.72
CA PRO A 357 11.05 14.94 13.70
C PRO A 357 10.27 15.45 14.91
N VAL A 358 11.00 16.09 15.81
CA VAL A 358 10.44 16.89 16.91
C VAL A 358 9.85 18.11 16.24
N ARG A 359 8.51 18.27 16.25
CA ARG A 359 7.94 19.59 16.01
C ARG A 359 8.38 20.43 17.22
N VAL A 360 9.30 21.36 16.98
CA VAL A 360 9.92 22.22 18.01
C VAL A 360 8.88 23.08 18.76
N LYS A 361 7.62 23.14 18.30
CA LYS A 361 6.54 23.89 18.95
C LYS A 361 5.86 23.20 20.14
N ASP A 362 6.08 21.90 20.39
CA ASP A 362 5.29 21.14 21.37
C ASP A 362 6.10 20.65 22.60
N LEU A 363 7.20 21.33 22.96
CA LEU A 363 8.01 21.01 24.15
C LEU A 363 7.41 21.54 25.46
N THR A 364 6.09 21.66 25.57
CA THR A 364 5.41 21.82 26.87
C THR A 364 5.22 20.43 27.47
N TYR A 365 6.25 19.96 28.19
CA TYR A 365 6.14 18.84 29.12
C TYR A 365 5.11 19.21 30.20
N GLY A 366 3.83 18.88 29.98
CA GLY A 366 2.74 19.24 30.88
C GLY A 366 1.32 19.01 30.34
N GLU A 367 1.12 18.93 29.02
CA GLU A 367 -0.19 18.59 28.44
C GLU A 367 -0.27 17.07 28.16
N GLY A 368 -1.44 16.46 28.37
CA GLY A 368 -1.66 15.02 28.19
C GLY A 368 -1.36 14.51 26.77
N LYS A 369 -1.40 13.18 26.57
CA LYS A 369 -1.21 12.58 25.23
C LYS A 369 -2.21 13.20 24.23
N GLN A 370 -1.74 13.50 23.02
CA GLN A 370 -2.56 14.13 21.98
C GLN A 370 -3.78 13.28 21.59
N PHE A 371 -3.61 11.96 21.56
CA PHE A 371 -4.62 11.00 21.17
C PHE A 371 -4.85 9.99 22.28
N GLU A 372 -6.12 9.76 22.61
CA GLU A 372 -6.48 8.83 23.68
C GLU A 372 -6.40 7.37 23.20
N THR A 373 -6.99 7.07 22.04
CA THR A 373 -6.94 5.74 21.44
C THR A 373 -6.44 5.80 20.00
N CYS A 374 -5.42 4.99 19.72
CA CYS A 374 -4.78 4.83 18.43
C CYS A 374 -4.84 3.37 17.98
N VAL A 375 -4.63 3.12 16.69
CA VAL A 375 -4.50 1.76 16.15
C VAL A 375 -3.22 1.64 15.33
N CYS A 376 -2.53 0.52 15.51
CA CYS A 376 -1.44 0.10 14.66
C CYS A 376 -1.79 -1.18 13.91
N THR A 377 -1.52 -1.21 12.62
CA THR A 377 -1.73 -2.39 11.77
C THR A 377 -0.58 -2.56 10.79
N MET A 378 -0.31 -3.79 10.37
CA MET A 378 0.61 -4.10 9.29
C MET A 378 -0.15 -4.82 8.20
N THR A 379 -0.12 -4.28 6.99
CA THR A 379 -0.96 -4.77 5.89
C THR A 379 -0.22 -4.83 4.58
N ARG A 380 -0.75 -5.65 3.68
CA ARG A 380 -0.38 -5.71 2.28
C ARG A 380 -1.67 -5.79 1.47
N ASN A 381 -1.81 -4.91 0.49
CA ASN A 381 -2.93 -4.89 -0.46
C ASN A 381 -4.31 -4.79 0.23
N ALA A 382 -4.53 -3.74 1.00
CA ALA A 382 -5.77 -3.54 1.76
C ALA A 382 -6.50 -2.23 1.42
N ALA A 383 -6.21 -1.60 0.28
CA ALA A 383 -6.85 -0.36 -0.13
C ALA A 383 -8.38 -0.48 -0.16
N ASN A 384 -8.89 -1.63 -0.60
CA ASN A 384 -10.32 -1.91 -0.73
C ASN A 384 -11.11 -1.93 0.58
N VAL A 385 -10.47 -2.19 1.73
CA VAL A 385 -11.13 -2.30 3.04
C VAL A 385 -10.68 -1.19 4.00
N LEU A 386 -9.54 -0.53 3.72
CA LEU A 386 -8.96 0.47 4.60
C LEU A 386 -9.95 1.59 4.93
N ARG A 387 -10.74 2.03 3.96
CA ARG A 387 -11.74 3.10 4.14
C ARG A 387 -12.80 2.74 5.18
N GLU A 388 -13.48 1.61 4.96
CA GLU A 388 -14.49 1.07 5.89
C GLU A 388 -13.87 0.89 7.28
N TRP A 389 -12.67 0.32 7.34
CA TRP A 389 -11.98 0.04 8.61
C TRP A 389 -11.61 1.32 9.37
N VAL A 390 -11.05 2.34 8.72
CA VAL A 390 -10.71 3.61 9.38
C VAL A 390 -11.96 4.37 9.81
N MET A 391 -12.95 4.51 8.92
CA MET A 391 -14.15 5.31 9.21
C MET A 391 -15.00 4.70 10.32
N TYR A 392 -15.14 3.37 10.34
CA TYR A 392 -15.83 2.67 11.42
C TYR A 392 -15.12 2.86 12.77
N HIS A 393 -13.81 2.60 12.82
CA HIS A 393 -13.04 2.71 14.05
C HIS A 393 -13.01 4.16 14.57
N ALA A 394 -13.03 5.15 13.66
CA ALA A 394 -13.17 6.55 14.02
C ALA A 394 -14.49 6.83 14.75
N GLY A 395 -15.59 6.29 14.24
CA GLY A 395 -16.92 6.49 14.83
C GLY A 395 -17.09 5.85 16.21
N ILE A 396 -16.29 4.83 16.55
CA ILE A 396 -16.26 4.26 17.91
C ILE A 396 -15.17 4.87 18.82
N GLY A 397 -14.41 5.87 18.35
CA GLY A 397 -13.50 6.65 19.20
C GLY A 397 -11.99 6.44 18.97
N VAL A 398 -11.58 5.73 17.92
CA VAL A 398 -10.17 5.75 17.48
C VAL A 398 -9.86 7.10 16.83
N SER A 399 -8.68 7.65 17.09
CA SER A 399 -8.33 9.02 16.68
C SER A 399 -7.07 9.12 15.81
N ARG A 400 -6.26 8.06 15.73
CA ARG A 400 -4.99 8.02 15.00
C ARG A 400 -4.64 6.61 14.52
N TRP A 401 -4.15 6.49 13.28
CA TRP A 401 -3.80 5.22 12.63
C TRP A 401 -2.36 5.17 12.12
N PHE A 402 -1.64 4.12 12.49
CA PHE A 402 -0.32 3.80 11.98
C PHE A 402 -0.43 2.58 11.03
N ILE A 403 -0.37 2.84 9.72
CA ILE A 403 -0.49 1.81 8.68
C ILE A 403 0.90 1.38 8.23
N TYR A 404 1.38 0.24 8.69
CA TYR A 404 2.63 -0.35 8.23
C TYR A 404 2.38 -1.10 6.91
N ASP A 405 2.75 -0.47 5.80
CA ASP A 405 2.58 -1.03 4.46
C ASP A 405 3.74 -1.97 4.11
N ASN A 406 3.44 -3.27 4.05
CA ASN A 406 4.39 -4.33 3.74
C ASN A 406 4.39 -4.67 2.24
N ASN A 407 4.95 -3.76 1.44
CA ASN A 407 5.11 -3.92 -0.01
C ASN A 407 3.79 -4.10 -0.77
N SER A 408 2.79 -3.25 -0.49
CA SER A 408 1.57 -3.24 -1.28
C SER A 408 1.84 -2.86 -2.75
N ASP A 409 0.94 -3.33 -3.60
CA ASP A 409 0.89 -3.10 -5.05
C ASP A 409 -0.51 -2.69 -5.54
N ASP A 410 -1.39 -2.32 -4.61
CA ASP A 410 -2.71 -1.74 -4.84
C ASP A 410 -2.74 -0.22 -4.54
N ASP A 411 -3.94 0.36 -4.50
CA ASP A 411 -4.15 1.81 -4.32
C ASP A 411 -3.97 2.31 -2.88
N ILE A 412 -3.26 1.59 -2.00
CA ILE A 412 -3.14 1.94 -0.57
C ILE A 412 -2.60 3.35 -0.32
N VAL A 413 -1.70 3.82 -1.20
CA VAL A 413 -1.13 5.17 -1.12
C VAL A 413 -2.21 6.21 -1.37
N SER A 414 -3.02 6.02 -2.42
CA SER A 414 -4.12 6.91 -2.75
C SER A 414 -5.16 6.91 -1.63
N GLU A 415 -5.48 5.74 -1.08
CA GLU A 415 -6.53 5.65 -0.07
C GLU A 415 -6.13 6.25 1.27
N VAL A 416 -4.87 6.07 1.71
CA VAL A 416 -4.36 6.75 2.90
C VAL A 416 -4.45 8.28 2.73
N GLU A 417 -4.16 8.79 1.54
CA GLU A 417 -4.22 10.23 1.28
C GLU A 417 -5.65 10.76 1.19
N ASN A 418 -6.57 10.00 0.58
CA ASN A 418 -8.00 10.28 0.63
C ASN A 418 -8.50 10.41 2.07
N LEU A 419 -8.15 9.46 2.94
CA LEU A 419 -8.55 9.48 4.35
C LEU A 419 -7.98 10.69 5.10
N LYS A 420 -6.73 11.08 4.85
CA LYS A 420 -6.17 12.32 5.42
C LYS A 420 -6.93 13.56 4.95
N ASN A 421 -7.26 13.62 3.65
CA ASN A 421 -8.04 14.74 3.08
C ASN A 421 -9.45 14.80 3.66
N CYS A 422 -10.02 13.67 4.08
CA CYS A 422 -11.27 13.60 4.85
C CYS A 422 -11.11 13.97 6.33
N GLY A 423 -9.91 14.33 6.79
CA GLY A 423 -9.64 14.77 8.16
C GLY A 423 -9.21 13.65 9.13
N TYR A 424 -9.00 12.42 8.66
CA TYR A 424 -8.54 11.33 9.52
C TYR A 424 -7.02 11.38 9.71
N ASN A 425 -6.55 11.21 10.95
CA ASN A 425 -5.12 11.18 11.25
C ASN A 425 -4.49 9.82 10.88
N VAL A 426 -4.29 9.56 9.59
CA VAL A 426 -3.71 8.31 9.08
C VAL A 426 -2.28 8.53 8.61
N SER A 427 -1.35 7.64 8.99
CA SER A 427 0.03 7.67 8.48
C SER A 427 0.44 6.33 7.90
N ARG A 428 0.98 6.36 6.67
CA ARG A 428 1.58 5.19 6.02
C ARG A 428 3.06 5.10 6.35
N HIS A 429 3.47 4.01 6.98
CA HIS A 429 4.86 3.66 7.21
C HIS A 429 5.24 2.54 6.24
N PHE A 430 6.01 2.88 5.21
CA PHE A 430 6.52 1.86 4.29
C PHE A 430 7.51 0.93 5.03
N TRP A 431 7.15 -0.35 5.12
CA TRP A 431 7.87 -1.38 5.88
C TRP A 431 8.17 -2.58 4.98
N PRO A 432 9.19 -2.49 4.10
CA PRO A 432 9.42 -3.48 3.03
C PRO A 432 10.00 -4.82 3.51
N TRP A 433 10.15 -4.98 4.81
CA TRP A 433 10.89 -6.06 5.45
C TRP A 433 10.04 -7.34 5.56
N ILE A 434 10.50 -8.44 4.97
CA ILE A 434 9.72 -9.69 4.86
C ILE A 434 9.79 -10.48 6.17
N LYS A 435 8.64 -10.97 6.67
CA LYS A 435 8.52 -11.75 7.91
C LYS A 435 9.09 -11.00 9.12
N THR A 436 8.59 -9.79 9.37
CA THR A 436 9.08 -8.88 10.43
C THR A 436 7.93 -8.18 11.16
N GLN A 437 6.79 -8.86 11.31
CA GLN A 437 5.59 -8.27 11.90
C GLN A 437 5.83 -7.79 13.33
N GLU A 438 6.47 -8.61 14.17
CA GLU A 438 6.79 -8.27 15.56
C GLU A 438 7.73 -7.07 15.66
N ALA A 439 8.69 -6.96 14.74
CA ALA A 439 9.60 -5.83 14.65
C ALA A 439 8.88 -4.55 14.20
N GLY A 440 7.97 -4.65 13.23
CA GLY A 440 7.15 -3.52 12.79
C GLY A 440 6.22 -3.01 13.88
N PHE A 441 5.60 -3.90 14.64
CA PHE A 441 4.77 -3.53 15.79
C PHE A 441 5.58 -2.95 16.95
N ALA A 442 6.79 -3.46 17.22
CA ALA A 442 7.69 -2.81 18.17
C ALA A 442 8.11 -1.39 17.70
N ASN A 443 8.41 -1.22 16.40
CA ASN A 443 8.68 0.10 15.81
C ASN A 443 7.48 1.05 15.96
N CYS A 444 6.27 0.52 15.76
CA CYS A 444 5.03 1.26 15.90
C CYS A 444 4.76 1.69 17.34
N ALA A 445 4.98 0.79 18.30
CA ALA A 445 4.85 1.09 19.72
C ALA A 445 5.77 2.23 20.15
N ILE A 446 7.02 2.25 19.67
CA ILE A 446 7.97 3.35 19.91
C ILE A 446 7.43 4.67 19.35
N ARG A 447 6.93 4.68 18.11
CA ARG A 447 6.37 5.89 17.47
C ARG A 447 5.14 6.41 18.17
N ALA A 448 4.22 5.51 18.51
CA ALA A 448 2.94 5.86 19.11
C ALA A 448 3.09 6.31 20.57
N LYS A 449 4.17 5.93 21.26
CA LYS A 449 4.40 6.25 22.66
C LYS A 449 4.31 7.75 22.97
N ARG A 450 4.72 8.63 22.06
CA ARG A 450 4.60 10.08 22.27
C ARG A 450 3.16 10.56 22.20
N ASP A 451 2.45 10.12 21.17
CA ASP A 451 1.21 10.74 20.72
C ASP A 451 -0.04 10.06 21.31
N CYS A 452 0.08 8.80 21.74
CA CYS A 452 -1.03 7.92 22.07
C CYS A 452 -0.98 7.43 23.52
N GLU A 453 -2.12 7.51 24.20
CA GLU A 453 -2.30 6.90 25.52
C GLU A 453 -2.50 5.38 25.43
N TRP A 454 -3.41 4.93 24.55
CA TRP A 454 -3.66 3.52 24.25
C TRP A 454 -3.47 3.22 22.77
N VAL A 455 -2.89 2.07 22.46
CA VAL A 455 -2.65 1.61 21.08
C VAL A 455 -3.18 0.19 20.91
N ALA A 456 -4.19 0.04 20.07
CA ALA A 456 -4.67 -1.26 19.64
C ALA A 456 -3.76 -1.83 18.54
N PHE A 457 -3.37 -3.10 18.68
CA PHE A 457 -2.61 -3.83 17.66
C PHE A 457 -3.54 -4.86 17.02
N ILE A 458 -4.17 -4.49 15.90
CA ILE A 458 -5.18 -5.30 15.21
C ILE A 458 -4.95 -5.31 13.70
N ASP A 459 -5.38 -6.37 13.04
CA ASP A 459 -5.31 -6.49 11.58
C ASP A 459 -6.42 -5.67 10.90
N VAL A 460 -6.24 -5.32 9.62
CA VAL A 460 -7.20 -4.49 8.87
C VAL A 460 -8.54 -5.20 8.59
N ASP A 461 -8.62 -6.51 8.84
CA ASP A 461 -9.83 -7.32 8.76
C ASP A 461 -10.47 -7.58 10.14
N GLU A 462 -10.02 -6.87 11.18
CA GLU A 462 -10.49 -7.00 12.56
C GLU A 462 -11.23 -5.73 12.99
N PHE A 463 -12.47 -5.91 13.46
CA PHE A 463 -13.37 -4.82 13.84
C PHE A 463 -13.85 -4.98 15.28
N PHE A 464 -13.61 -3.98 16.13
CA PHE A 464 -14.17 -3.95 17.47
C PHE A 464 -15.69 -3.80 17.42
N TYR A 465 -16.45 -4.65 18.07
CA TYR A 465 -17.89 -4.52 18.27
C TYR A 465 -18.19 -4.32 19.75
N ILE A 466 -18.92 -3.24 20.07
CA ILE A 466 -19.28 -2.82 21.43
C ILE A 466 -20.80 -2.82 21.54
N PRO A 467 -21.44 -3.92 22.00
CA PRO A 467 -22.90 -4.07 21.97
C PRO A 467 -23.65 -2.99 22.76
N SER A 468 -23.01 -2.40 23.77
CA SER A 468 -23.60 -1.34 24.60
C SER A 468 -23.72 0.01 23.89
N GLY A 469 -23.12 0.18 22.71
CA GLY A 469 -23.03 1.46 22.00
C GLY A 469 -22.07 2.46 22.65
N GLN A 470 -21.32 2.04 23.67
CA GLN A 470 -20.25 2.86 24.24
C GLN A 470 -19.11 3.07 23.23
N THR A 471 -18.38 4.17 23.39
CA THR A 471 -17.12 4.37 22.68
C THR A 471 -16.04 3.43 23.22
N LEU A 472 -15.08 3.09 22.37
CA LEU A 472 -13.90 2.29 22.71
C LEU A 472 -13.14 2.90 23.90
N THR A 473 -13.02 4.22 23.92
CA THR A 473 -12.42 4.98 25.03
C THR A 473 -13.16 4.75 26.36
N GLN A 474 -14.50 4.77 26.36
CA GLN A 474 -15.28 4.52 27.58
C GLN A 474 -15.10 3.10 28.09
N VAL A 475 -15.06 2.12 27.20
CA VAL A 475 -14.75 0.72 27.55
C VAL A 475 -13.35 0.65 28.16
N ILE A 476 -12.34 1.21 27.50
CA ILE A 476 -10.96 1.25 28.01
C ILE A 476 -10.90 1.85 29.42
N LYS A 477 -11.56 2.99 29.66
CA LYS A 477 -11.63 3.64 30.98
C LYS A 477 -12.29 2.75 32.04
N LYS A 478 -13.38 2.06 31.70
CA LYS A 478 -14.08 1.12 32.60
C LYS A 478 -13.14 0.04 33.14
N TYR A 479 -12.29 -0.53 32.28
CA TYR A 479 -11.38 -1.62 32.66
C TYR A 479 -10.04 -1.17 33.26
N THR A 480 -9.70 0.12 33.14
CA THR A 480 -8.38 0.63 33.55
C THR A 480 -8.44 1.56 34.75
N THR A 481 -9.64 2.00 35.16
CA THR A 481 -9.83 2.79 36.37
C THR A 481 -9.55 1.90 37.60
N PRO A 482 -8.59 2.27 38.47
CA PRO A 482 -8.28 1.45 39.64
C PRO A 482 -9.47 1.34 40.59
N LEU A 483 -9.86 0.13 40.96
CA LEU A 483 -10.92 -0.13 41.94
C LEU A 483 -10.45 0.11 43.39
N SER A 484 -9.14 0.14 43.62
CA SER A 484 -8.49 0.34 44.92
C SER A 484 -7.07 0.88 44.75
N SER A 485 -6.53 1.57 45.75
CA SER A 485 -5.15 2.05 45.79
C SER A 485 -4.09 0.94 45.79
N SER A 486 -4.48 -0.32 46.04
CA SER A 486 -3.61 -1.50 46.00
C SER A 486 -3.68 -2.31 44.70
N ALA A 487 -4.52 -1.91 43.73
CA ALA A 487 -4.67 -2.64 42.47
C ALA A 487 -3.43 -2.46 41.57
N SER A 488 -2.97 -3.55 40.94
CA SER A 488 -1.93 -3.49 39.91
C SER A 488 -2.40 -2.60 38.75
N MET A 489 -1.50 -1.76 38.22
CA MET A 489 -1.85 -0.87 37.12
C MET A 489 -2.06 -1.67 35.83
N ILE A 490 -3.16 -1.42 35.13
CA ILE A 490 -3.44 -2.08 33.86
C ILE A 490 -2.60 -1.42 32.74
N GLY A 491 -1.79 -2.24 32.07
CA GLY A 491 -0.98 -1.85 30.90
C GLY A 491 -1.47 -2.48 29.59
N GLU A 492 -2.30 -3.52 29.66
CA GLU A 492 -2.84 -4.23 28.50
C GLU A 492 -4.31 -4.59 28.73
N ILE A 493 -5.14 -4.37 27.71
CA ILE A 493 -6.52 -4.84 27.66
C ILE A 493 -6.60 -5.91 26.57
N ARG A 494 -7.24 -7.03 26.87
CA ARG A 494 -7.35 -8.18 25.96
C ARG A 494 -8.79 -8.40 25.56
N THR A 495 -9.00 -8.57 24.26
CA THR A 495 -10.35 -8.71 23.69
C THR A 495 -10.43 -9.98 22.88
N SER A 496 -11.43 -10.82 23.19
CA SER A 496 -11.70 -12.06 22.45
C SER A 496 -12.09 -11.77 21.01
N CYS A 497 -11.90 -12.74 20.13
CA CYS A 497 -12.15 -12.58 18.71
C CYS A 497 -12.99 -13.73 18.13
N HIS A 498 -13.91 -13.42 17.22
CA HIS A 498 -14.66 -14.39 16.44
C HIS A 498 -14.27 -14.34 14.96
N SER A 499 -14.01 -15.50 14.37
CA SER A 499 -13.69 -15.59 12.94
C SER A 499 -14.93 -15.77 12.08
N PHE A 500 -15.10 -14.87 11.13
CA PHE A 500 -16.19 -14.84 10.16
C PHE A 500 -15.82 -15.52 8.84
N GLY A 501 -16.82 -16.17 8.25
CA GLY A 501 -16.80 -16.86 6.97
C GLY A 501 -17.47 -16.09 5.83
N PRO A 502 -17.42 -16.64 4.59
CA PRO A 502 -17.92 -15.96 3.40
C PRO A 502 -19.43 -15.71 3.39
N SER A 503 -20.18 -16.36 4.29
CA SER A 503 -21.62 -16.10 4.50
C SER A 503 -22.48 -16.34 3.25
N GLY A 504 -22.12 -17.35 2.46
CA GLY A 504 -22.78 -17.70 1.20
C GLY A 504 -22.37 -16.83 0.00
N LEU A 505 -21.46 -15.88 0.18
CA LEU A 505 -21.01 -14.99 -0.89
C LEU A 505 -19.91 -15.65 -1.73
N LYS A 506 -19.98 -15.40 -3.04
CA LYS A 506 -18.96 -15.81 -4.02
C LYS A 506 -18.15 -14.62 -4.53
N ASP A 507 -18.79 -13.46 -4.62
CA ASP A 507 -18.17 -12.22 -5.09
C ASP A 507 -17.88 -11.28 -3.91
N PRO A 508 -16.84 -10.42 -4.02
CA PRO A 508 -16.54 -9.42 -3.01
C PRO A 508 -17.75 -8.53 -2.66
N PRO A 509 -18.02 -8.31 -1.37
CA PRO A 509 -19.23 -7.59 -0.95
C PRO A 509 -19.18 -6.12 -1.33
N ARG A 510 -20.23 -5.63 -1.98
CA ARG A 510 -20.34 -4.21 -2.39
C ARG A 510 -20.60 -3.25 -1.23
N ARG A 511 -21.23 -3.73 -0.16
CA ARG A 511 -21.62 -2.91 1.02
C ARG A 511 -20.58 -2.94 2.14
N GLY A 512 -19.36 -3.37 1.84
CA GLY A 512 -18.33 -3.59 2.85
C GLY A 512 -18.46 -4.93 3.57
N VAL A 513 -17.43 -5.24 4.36
CA VAL A 513 -17.28 -6.52 5.05
C VAL A 513 -18.26 -6.64 6.22
N MET A 514 -18.52 -5.56 6.95
CA MET A 514 -19.33 -5.61 8.17
C MET A 514 -20.81 -5.87 7.87
N ALA A 515 -21.35 -5.26 6.82
CA ALA A 515 -22.75 -5.40 6.47
C ALA A 515 -23.07 -6.74 5.76
N SER A 516 -22.03 -7.46 5.31
CA SER A 516 -22.18 -8.57 4.36
C SER A 516 -21.82 -9.92 4.96
N TYR A 517 -20.73 -10.02 5.74
CA TYR A 517 -20.34 -11.27 6.36
C TYR A 517 -20.98 -11.42 7.75
N THR A 518 -21.92 -12.35 7.88
CA THR A 518 -22.73 -12.57 9.10
C THR A 518 -22.70 -14.02 9.60
N CYS A 519 -21.89 -14.87 8.96
CA CYS A 519 -21.63 -16.24 9.41
C CYS A 519 -20.27 -16.29 10.10
N ARG A 520 -20.21 -16.93 11.26
CA ARG A 520 -18.95 -17.16 11.98
C ARG A 520 -18.83 -18.55 12.57
N MET A 521 -17.61 -18.88 12.96
CA MET A 521 -17.32 -20.05 13.79
C MET A 521 -17.83 -19.85 15.23
N SER A 522 -18.22 -20.95 15.88
CA SER A 522 -18.73 -20.94 17.25
C SER A 522 -17.64 -20.67 18.28
N GLN A 523 -16.48 -21.31 18.11
CA GLN A 523 -15.34 -21.15 19.01
C GLN A 523 -14.61 -19.83 18.74
N PRO A 524 -14.31 -19.01 19.77
CA PRO A 524 -13.50 -17.82 19.62
C PRO A 524 -12.03 -18.18 19.31
N GLU A 525 -11.34 -17.30 18.60
CA GLU A 525 -9.90 -17.35 18.40
C GLU A 525 -9.14 -16.65 19.54
N ARG A 526 -7.82 -16.58 19.41
CA ARG A 526 -6.95 -15.87 20.36
C ARG A 526 -7.34 -14.39 20.44
N HIS A 527 -7.11 -13.80 21.60
CA HIS A 527 -7.40 -12.41 21.89
C HIS A 527 -6.46 -11.47 21.12
N LYS A 528 -6.89 -10.21 20.94
CA LYS A 528 -6.01 -9.09 20.53
C LYS A 528 -5.84 -8.13 21.70
N SER A 529 -4.86 -7.24 21.61
CA SER A 529 -4.62 -6.30 22.70
C SER A 529 -4.68 -4.83 22.32
N ILE A 530 -5.03 -4.04 23.33
CA ILE A 530 -4.86 -2.61 23.41
C ILE A 530 -3.86 -2.36 24.53
N VAL A 531 -2.71 -1.80 24.21
CA VAL A 531 -1.63 -1.59 25.19
C VAL A 531 -1.38 -0.12 25.43
N ARG A 532 -0.98 0.20 26.65
CA ARG A 532 -0.41 1.50 26.99
C ARG A 532 1.09 1.47 26.70
N PRO A 533 1.61 2.20 25.68
CA PRO A 533 3.01 2.08 25.25
C PRO A 533 4.05 2.35 26.35
N GLU A 534 3.72 3.22 27.32
CA GLU A 534 4.61 3.53 28.45
C GLU A 534 4.87 2.34 29.39
N THR A 535 3.98 1.36 29.38
CA THR A 535 4.04 0.18 30.25
C THR A 535 4.83 -0.98 29.63
N LEU A 536 5.24 -0.86 28.37
CA LEU A 536 5.94 -1.91 27.65
C LEU A 536 7.35 -2.12 28.20
N ASN A 537 7.77 -3.38 28.31
CA ASN A 537 9.13 -3.74 28.71
C ASN A 537 10.16 -3.15 27.71
N THR A 538 11.34 -2.74 28.20
CA THR A 538 12.41 -2.16 27.36
C THR A 538 12.94 -3.11 26.29
N THR A 539 12.70 -4.41 26.44
CA THR A 539 13.03 -5.45 25.45
C THR A 539 12.08 -5.47 24.24
N LEU A 540 10.87 -4.89 24.38
CA LEU A 540 9.80 -4.87 23.38
C LEU A 540 9.41 -6.26 22.82
N ILE A 541 9.68 -7.31 23.59
CA ILE A 541 9.28 -8.68 23.23
C ILE A 541 7.77 -8.70 23.03
N ASN A 542 7.34 -9.20 21.88
CA ASN A 542 5.94 -9.33 21.55
C ASN A 542 5.62 -10.61 20.79
N VAL A 543 4.37 -11.04 20.88
CA VAL A 543 3.77 -12.14 20.12
C VAL A 543 2.69 -11.55 19.22
N VAL A 544 3.12 -10.69 18.30
CA VAL A 544 2.28 -9.92 17.38
C VAL A 544 1.38 -8.96 18.15
N HIS A 545 0.22 -9.42 18.62
CA HIS A 545 -0.76 -8.56 19.28
C HIS A 545 -0.55 -8.45 20.80
N HIS A 546 0.48 -9.06 21.40
CA HIS A 546 0.74 -8.97 22.86
C HIS A 546 2.17 -8.58 23.13
N PHE A 547 2.38 -7.65 24.06
CA PHE A 547 3.71 -7.22 24.48
C PHE A 547 4.00 -7.69 25.90
N GLN A 548 5.27 -7.96 26.19
CA GLN A 548 5.70 -8.09 27.57
C GLN A 548 5.64 -6.72 28.26
N LEU A 549 4.98 -6.66 29.41
CA LEU A 549 4.86 -5.46 30.24
C LEU A 549 6.05 -5.33 31.20
N LYS A 550 6.27 -4.11 31.70
CA LYS A 550 7.17 -3.84 32.82
C LYS A 550 6.62 -4.47 34.10
N GLU A 551 7.51 -4.74 35.05
CA GLU A 551 7.12 -5.14 36.40
C GLU A 551 6.17 -4.10 37.04
N GLY A 552 5.15 -4.58 37.75
CA GLY A 552 4.10 -3.74 38.35
C GLY A 552 2.89 -3.46 37.46
N PHE A 553 2.95 -3.80 36.16
CA PHE A 553 1.81 -3.71 35.24
C PHE A 553 1.26 -5.08 34.90
N THR A 554 -0.07 -5.17 34.73
CA THR A 554 -0.77 -6.40 34.35
C THR A 554 -1.75 -6.16 33.20
N PHE A 555 -2.39 -7.23 32.73
CA PHE A 555 -3.45 -7.20 31.74
C PHE A 555 -4.82 -7.44 32.38
N VAL A 556 -5.88 -7.08 31.66
CA VAL A 556 -7.27 -7.42 31.98
C VAL A 556 -7.97 -7.95 30.73
N ASP A 557 -8.73 -9.03 30.87
CA ASP A 557 -9.58 -9.58 29.80
C ASP A 557 -10.94 -8.90 29.84
N VAL A 558 -11.42 -8.42 28.69
CA VAL A 558 -12.74 -7.78 28.56
C VAL A 558 -13.81 -8.85 28.38
N GLU A 559 -14.92 -8.72 29.10
CA GLU A 559 -16.07 -9.60 28.94
C GLU A 559 -16.68 -9.44 27.53
N LYS A 560 -17.14 -10.55 26.96
CA LYS A 560 -17.58 -10.63 25.55
C LYS A 560 -18.82 -9.78 25.25
N ASP A 561 -19.66 -9.54 26.25
CA ASP A 561 -20.83 -8.67 26.18
C ASP A 561 -20.47 -7.18 26.23
N ALA A 562 -19.29 -6.84 26.77
CA ALA A 562 -18.78 -5.47 26.78
C ALA A 562 -18.07 -5.13 25.46
N MET A 563 -17.18 -6.00 24.96
CA MET A 563 -16.46 -5.78 23.71
C MET A 563 -15.93 -7.08 23.12
N ILE A 564 -16.03 -7.21 21.80
CA ILE A 564 -15.48 -8.34 21.04
C ILE A 564 -14.86 -7.87 19.72
N ILE A 565 -14.01 -8.68 19.10
CA ILE A 565 -13.49 -8.41 17.76
C ILE A 565 -14.13 -9.37 16.75
N ASN A 566 -14.75 -8.81 15.73
CA ASN A 566 -15.15 -9.55 14.54
C ASN A 566 -13.99 -9.59 13.57
N HIS A 567 -13.43 -10.78 13.33
CA HIS A 567 -12.33 -10.99 12.39
C HIS A 567 -12.85 -11.59 11.10
N TYR A 568 -12.87 -10.80 10.04
CA TYR A 568 -13.26 -11.21 8.68
C TYR A 568 -12.12 -11.96 7.99
N LYS A 569 -11.73 -13.07 8.63
CA LYS A 569 -10.59 -13.91 8.28
C LYS A 569 -10.80 -14.64 6.97
N TYR A 570 -11.95 -15.28 6.82
CA TYR A 570 -12.30 -16.13 5.67
C TYR A 570 -13.31 -15.41 4.77
N GLN A 571 -12.81 -14.46 3.98
CA GLN A 571 -13.61 -13.75 2.97
C GLN A 571 -13.85 -14.65 1.74
N VAL A 572 -14.59 -14.12 0.75
CA VAL A 572 -14.74 -14.78 -0.55
C VAL A 572 -13.39 -15.19 -1.15
N TRP A 573 -13.40 -16.26 -1.94
CA TRP A 573 -12.18 -16.94 -2.37
C TRP A 573 -11.19 -16.01 -3.09
N ASP A 574 -11.69 -15.12 -3.95
CA ASP A 574 -10.85 -14.19 -4.71
C ASP A 574 -10.02 -13.24 -3.84
N ILE A 575 -10.52 -12.88 -2.65
CA ILE A 575 -9.77 -12.10 -1.67
C ILE A 575 -8.90 -13.02 -0.81
N PHE A 576 -9.46 -14.14 -0.37
CA PHE A 576 -8.75 -15.07 0.52
C PHE A 576 -7.51 -15.71 -0.12
N LYS A 577 -7.55 -16.02 -1.43
CA LYS A 577 -6.43 -16.64 -2.16
C LYS A 577 -5.17 -15.78 -2.18
N GLU A 578 -5.28 -14.47 -2.04
CA GLU A 578 -4.10 -13.60 -1.94
C GLU A 578 -3.40 -13.75 -0.58
N LYS A 579 -4.16 -13.92 0.51
CA LYS A 579 -3.62 -14.31 1.83
C LYS A 579 -2.95 -15.69 1.78
N PHE A 580 -3.37 -16.57 0.88
CA PHE A 580 -2.78 -17.91 0.66
C PHE A 580 -1.38 -17.83 0.02
N LYS A 581 -1.15 -16.85 -0.87
CA LYS A 581 0.13 -16.74 -1.61
C LYS A 581 1.25 -16.10 -0.79
N ARG A 582 0.94 -15.16 0.10
CA ARG A 582 1.95 -14.34 0.81
C ARG A 582 1.50 -13.96 2.22
N ARG A 583 1.83 -14.78 3.24
CA ARG A 583 1.67 -14.39 4.64
C ARG A 583 2.87 -13.62 5.16
N VAL A 584 2.59 -12.53 5.88
CA VAL A 584 3.60 -11.61 6.45
C VAL A 584 4.08 -12.06 7.83
N ALA A 585 3.34 -12.92 8.53
CA ALA A 585 3.65 -13.35 9.89
C ALA A 585 4.86 -14.29 9.99
N THR A 586 5.68 -14.09 11.02
CA THR A 586 7.00 -14.72 11.23
C THR A 586 6.91 -16.22 11.53
N TYR A 587 5.81 -16.69 12.14
CA TYR A 587 5.68 -18.05 12.68
C TYR A 587 4.75 -18.98 11.89
N VAL A 588 4.21 -18.54 10.75
CA VAL A 588 3.32 -19.42 9.95
C VAL A 588 4.16 -20.18 8.94
N ALA A 589 4.08 -21.52 8.98
CA ALA A 589 4.71 -22.40 8.00
C ALA A 589 4.31 -22.00 6.57
N ASP A 590 5.23 -22.17 5.61
CA ASP A 590 4.90 -21.98 4.19
C ASP A 590 3.75 -22.93 3.84
N TRP A 591 2.68 -22.41 3.24
CA TRP A 591 1.49 -23.21 2.94
C TRP A 591 1.74 -24.28 1.86
N GLN A 592 2.82 -24.10 1.09
CA GLN A 592 3.33 -25.09 0.13
C GLN A 592 4.02 -26.26 0.84
N ASP A 593 4.40 -26.11 2.10
CA ASP A 593 4.98 -27.16 2.91
C ASP A 593 3.95 -28.25 3.21
N LYS A 594 4.32 -29.48 2.89
CA LYS A 594 3.49 -30.68 3.08
C LYS A 594 3.62 -31.26 4.49
N GLU A 595 4.63 -30.87 5.27
CA GLU A 595 4.87 -31.44 6.60
C GLU A 595 3.88 -30.93 7.66
N ASN A 596 3.24 -29.77 7.42
CA ASN A 596 2.44 -29.06 8.43
C ASN A 596 0.93 -28.97 8.13
N VAL A 597 0.39 -29.86 7.28
CA VAL A 597 -1.02 -29.81 6.81
C VAL A 597 -2.05 -29.86 7.95
N GLY A 598 -1.74 -30.49 9.08
CA GLY A 598 -2.62 -30.60 10.26
C GLY A 598 -2.50 -29.48 11.30
N SER A 599 -1.68 -28.44 11.07
CA SER A 599 -1.51 -27.35 12.06
C SER A 599 -2.79 -26.53 12.23
N LYS A 600 -3.08 -26.11 13.48
CA LYS A 600 -4.15 -25.14 13.79
C LYS A 600 -3.92 -23.76 13.14
N ASP A 601 -2.70 -23.49 12.69
CA ASP A 601 -2.38 -22.26 11.96
C ASP A 601 -2.81 -22.32 10.48
N ARG A 602 -3.24 -23.50 10.01
CA ARG A 602 -3.79 -23.70 8.67
C ARG A 602 -5.30 -23.57 8.64
N THR A 603 -5.81 -23.20 7.46
CA THR A 603 -7.23 -23.05 7.20
C THR A 603 -7.81 -24.45 7.09
N PRO A 604 -8.81 -24.78 7.92
CA PRO A 604 -9.40 -26.12 7.92
C PRO A 604 -9.88 -26.51 6.52
N GLY A 605 -9.50 -27.72 6.09
CA GLY A 605 -9.95 -28.31 4.82
C GLY A 605 -9.36 -27.68 3.55
N LEU A 606 -8.24 -26.95 3.64
CA LEU A 606 -7.46 -26.52 2.46
C LEU A 606 -6.13 -27.29 2.36
N GLY A 607 -5.80 -27.72 1.14
CA GLY A 607 -4.52 -28.34 0.82
C GLY A 607 -3.37 -27.33 0.71
N THR A 608 -2.33 -27.68 -0.07
CA THR A 608 -1.15 -26.83 -0.29
C THR A 608 -1.21 -25.97 -1.55
N ARG A 609 -2.31 -26.05 -2.31
CA ARG A 609 -2.51 -25.29 -3.56
C ARG A 609 -3.68 -24.31 -3.41
N PRO A 610 -3.63 -23.14 -4.06
CA PRO A 610 -4.72 -22.18 -4.07
C PRO A 610 -5.81 -22.63 -5.06
N VAL A 611 -6.51 -23.71 -4.73
CA VAL A 611 -7.69 -24.18 -5.47
C VAL A 611 -8.93 -23.94 -4.62
N GLU A 612 -9.93 -23.28 -5.18
CA GLU A 612 -11.19 -23.00 -4.52
C GLU A 612 -11.95 -24.29 -4.23
N PRO A 613 -12.31 -24.58 -2.97
CA PRO A 613 -13.25 -25.65 -2.67
C PRO A 613 -14.65 -25.31 -3.18
N SER A 614 -15.37 -26.31 -3.70
CA SER A 614 -16.73 -26.13 -4.22
C SER A 614 -17.74 -25.62 -3.20
N ASP A 615 -17.48 -25.85 -1.91
CA ASP A 615 -18.29 -25.47 -0.76
C ASP A 615 -17.75 -24.23 -0.02
N TRP A 616 -16.77 -23.50 -0.58
CA TRP A 616 -16.09 -22.41 0.14
C TRP A 616 -17.06 -21.34 0.64
N ALA A 617 -18.04 -20.96 -0.17
CA ALA A 617 -19.00 -19.91 0.17
C ALA A 617 -19.81 -20.24 1.44
N GLU A 618 -20.08 -21.52 1.69
CA GLU A 618 -20.88 -22.02 2.81
C GLU A 618 -20.03 -22.38 4.05
N ARG A 619 -18.68 -22.38 3.95
CA ARG A 619 -17.79 -22.73 5.06
C ARG A 619 -17.81 -21.69 6.19
N PHE A 620 -17.43 -22.16 7.38
CA PHE A 620 -17.26 -21.35 8.59
C PHE A 620 -18.55 -20.62 9.05
N CYS A 621 -19.73 -21.17 8.72
CA CYS A 621 -21.04 -20.67 9.17
C CYS A 621 -21.67 -21.58 10.23
N GLU A 622 -21.11 -21.58 11.44
CA GLU A 622 -21.67 -22.35 12.58
C GLU A 622 -22.69 -21.52 13.37
N VAL A 623 -22.48 -20.21 13.44
CA VAL A 623 -23.36 -19.25 14.11
C VAL A 623 -23.66 -18.10 13.16
N ARG A 624 -24.94 -17.74 13.06
CA ARG A 624 -25.38 -16.52 12.38
C ARG A 624 -25.32 -15.36 13.37
N ASP A 625 -24.46 -14.39 13.08
CA ASP A 625 -24.17 -13.25 13.93
C ASP A 625 -24.37 -11.95 13.13
N ASN A 626 -25.46 -11.24 13.42
CA ASN A 626 -25.79 -9.97 12.78
C ASN A 626 -25.46 -8.76 13.66
N GLY A 627 -24.87 -8.94 14.86
CA GLY A 627 -24.79 -7.85 15.85
C GLY A 627 -24.09 -6.60 15.31
N LEU A 628 -22.87 -6.76 14.78
CA LEU A 628 -22.14 -5.64 14.18
C LEU A 628 -22.80 -5.11 12.91
N LYS A 629 -23.39 -5.99 12.09
CA LYS A 629 -24.12 -5.59 10.88
C LYS A 629 -25.27 -4.65 11.22
N ASP A 630 -26.12 -5.06 12.16
CA ASP A 630 -27.33 -4.33 12.53
C ASP A 630 -26.94 -2.98 13.14
N TRP A 631 -25.94 -2.97 14.02
CA TRP A 631 -25.40 -1.73 14.61
C TRP A 631 -24.84 -0.76 13.55
N VAL A 632 -24.07 -1.27 12.58
CA VAL A 632 -23.51 -0.49 11.48
C VAL A 632 -24.62 0.10 10.61
N LEU A 633 -25.63 -0.70 10.27
CA LEU A 633 -26.76 -0.25 9.44
C LEU A 633 -27.59 0.82 10.16
N GLU A 634 -27.70 0.76 11.48
CA GLU A 634 -28.41 1.76 12.28
C GLU A 634 -27.63 3.08 12.41
N ASN A 635 -26.30 3.01 12.56
CA ASN A 635 -25.49 4.17 12.96
C ASN A 635 -24.71 4.84 11.80
N PHE A 636 -24.42 4.11 10.72
CA PHE A 636 -23.53 4.58 9.65
C PHE A 636 -24.20 4.68 8.27
N VAL A 637 -25.50 4.42 8.17
CA VAL A 637 -26.26 4.68 6.94
C VAL A 637 -26.63 6.16 6.87
N ASP A 638 -26.21 6.82 5.80
CA ASP A 638 -26.62 8.17 5.50
C ASP A 638 -28.12 8.20 5.15
N ARG A 639 -28.89 9.01 5.88
CA ARG A 639 -30.35 9.06 5.76
C ARG A 639 -30.83 9.50 4.38
N LYS A 640 -30.04 10.28 3.64
CA LYS A 640 -30.43 10.81 2.33
C LYS A 640 -30.16 9.80 1.21
N THR A 641 -28.97 9.20 1.22
CA THR A 641 -28.50 8.30 0.16
C THR A 641 -28.85 6.83 0.41
N GLN A 642 -29.22 6.48 1.66
CA GLN A 642 -29.44 5.11 2.11
C GLN A 642 -28.23 4.18 1.91
N ARG A 643 -27.02 4.77 1.90
CA ARG A 643 -25.73 4.08 1.77
C ARG A 643 -24.91 4.23 3.05
N LEU A 644 -24.02 3.28 3.32
CA LEU A 644 -23.04 3.47 4.40
C LEU A 644 -22.10 4.63 4.07
N VAL A 645 -21.67 5.39 5.07
CA VAL A 645 -20.81 6.58 4.86
C VAL A 645 -19.47 6.30 4.16
N TRP A 646 -19.00 5.06 4.20
CA TRP A 646 -17.81 4.59 3.48
C TRP A 646 -18.14 3.84 2.18
N GLU A 647 -19.41 3.52 1.92
CA GLU A 647 -19.81 3.13 0.58
C GLU A 647 -19.53 4.35 -0.28
N GLU A 648 -18.50 4.26 -1.12
CA GLU A 648 -18.31 5.26 -2.14
C GLU A 648 -19.66 5.40 -2.86
N GLU A 649 -20.14 6.64 -3.01
CA GLU A 649 -20.94 6.87 -4.20
C GLU A 649 -20.09 6.30 -5.33
N ARG A 650 -20.63 5.40 -6.16
CA ARG A 650 -20.02 5.17 -7.48
C ARG A 650 -20.10 6.43 -8.37
N ASN A 651 -20.12 7.61 -7.77
CA ASN A 651 -19.25 8.70 -8.13
C ASN A 651 -17.83 8.38 -7.59
N ILE A 652 -17.16 7.36 -8.11
CA ILE A 652 -16.06 7.73 -9.01
C ILE A 652 -16.51 8.97 -9.81
N MET A 653 -16.38 10.18 -9.26
CA MET A 653 -16.32 11.36 -10.10
C MET A 653 -14.96 11.28 -10.78
N VAL A 654 -14.86 10.32 -11.70
CA VAL A 654 -13.98 10.36 -12.82
C VAL A 654 -14.91 10.86 -13.89
N GLY A 655 -14.84 12.16 -14.10
CA GLY A 655 -15.45 12.81 -15.24
C GLY A 655 -14.61 12.43 -16.44
N GLU A 656 -15.25 11.81 -17.42
CA GLU A 656 -14.77 11.87 -18.78
C GLU A 656 -15.15 13.24 -19.33
N VAL A 657 -14.13 14.09 -19.48
CA VAL A 657 -14.25 15.37 -20.14
C VAL A 657 -14.38 15.08 -21.63
N VAL A 658 -15.58 15.29 -22.17
CA VAL A 658 -15.83 15.21 -23.60
C VAL A 658 -15.75 16.61 -24.17
N ALA A 659 -14.83 16.85 -25.09
CA ALA A 659 -14.63 18.16 -25.71
C ALA A 659 -14.68 18.11 -27.24
N GLN A 660 -15.20 19.16 -27.86
CA GLN A 660 -15.34 19.32 -29.31
C GLN A 660 -14.78 20.68 -29.77
N MET A 661 -14.48 20.84 -31.06
CA MET A 661 -14.06 22.13 -31.64
C MET A 661 -15.15 23.20 -31.53
N ASP A 662 -14.75 24.44 -31.21
CA ASP A 662 -15.63 25.60 -31.36
C ASP A 662 -15.74 25.98 -32.84
N LEU A 663 -16.96 25.86 -33.39
CA LEU A 663 -17.31 26.37 -34.70
C LEU A 663 -17.71 27.85 -34.56
N CYS A 664 -16.71 28.73 -34.49
CA CYS A 664 -16.87 30.18 -34.65
C CYS A 664 -15.84 30.71 -35.64
#